data_AF-K9D9J1-F1
#
_entry.id   AF-K9D9J1-F1
#
_cell.length_a   1.000
_cell.length_b   1.000
_cell.length_c   1.000
_cell.angle_alpha   90.00
_cell.angle_beta   90.00
_cell.angle_gamma   90.00
#
_symmetry.space_group_name_H-M   'P 1'
#
loop_
_entity.id
_entity.type
_entity.pdbx_description
1 polymer ?
#
loop_
_entity_poly.entity_id
_entity_poly.type
_entity_poly.pdbx_seq_one_letter_code
_entity_poly.pdbx_strand_id
1 'polypeptide(L)'
;MRSSVSARQRLLAISRHTLLAGSALGIAATMPALAQAPASRTASSTRSFDIPAQSLRDALRQLMRQGGVQIGFEAADVEGRISHAVTGNMNANEALSRLLSGTGLSFRYLTSGSVMLERAPQVSEGTVQLGTLRVQGMQDSAGSGLAGDNGRVAGWDGTKESVFRTPGSVNVISRETLEAYPATAPADMLRGTPGVISGEARTSGGLDVNIRGLQGQGRVPVTVDGAINGTTVYRGYQGTSNRSFVDPDFISHVAIVKGPSNGNAIAGGIGGSVSMTTLSVDDIVPAGDTMAIRIKASLSNNNVEPGSNMIRSIIQPNHFYGDTMAATRERDRPGFLSPAGGAASFVFARKGELFDILAGYSVRRTGNYFAGRQGKYAPRETGTPSPFCAAGSPERQMQELCDRAVAFYDIHGSTPFAGGEEVYNTSNDTESVLVKAAIRPADDHVLELGYGGYWSIFGENYPGALGSATGAVYQNQILSKTSLDRFTARYRRNPEGDLIDLKLNGWISKLRENAPSLVNSDPARRYVDSWGTDLTNSSRILTPIGLFSADYGASFLHEKAGPIGTWQMNGWTPPGREGSRSEYSLFTDMALEPAEWLRFNAGARYQEYSLKDRQSGTVYYSELLKRGEDAFNFSLGATLMPVDGLQLFANYKRAARLPSLMEATSGFFYIANPDLHKEETRNWEIGANYTRTGLITDKDELGLKLAWFDNDVDGYIARRYILQRGSMQVYNIDRALFRGLEATLSYENGGFSMEAGATYYDRIRFCRPGEACIASSLASDFATNYIPPRWAANLSVNQRFLDDRAMLGARLTYMGKRPIGAEKPSSGYMPLISQIAWHPYTLLDMTGSFKLIDALLINWSIDNLTDRYYNEPMSLGYVPAPGRTFRIGMTSTIGSKNGLWPANWFGRSGNADPTDWTGPYVGGQIGYGFGRTSGTVTDGAGNPADLENGSRYKENMRNFLGGLHAGYNYQLPSRVVLGVEADISAGDLGNWSGVLVQQTDNDGYNVASLRAKGTLESDTRYQWDRLITLRGRLGYSLGQTLLYGTGGIGWLRETQTRNQYRSGPTTNNDEKGIGGELEHYFFEKDRKTRSGLVLGAGMERDIGKRWSLRAEYSYARFQKKQFSFANARSGAALDYGYYETVGWQEVPAQTIVWDDGTVFEFPAYTAPINEYREVTGTSTLVEGRKHRSDADMHSIRIGISYHF
;
A
#
# COMPACT_ATOMS: atom_id res chain seq x y z
N MET A 1 -61.12 -30.43 -14.87
CA MET A 1 -61.38 -31.68 -15.63
C MET A 1 -60.09 -32.51 -15.70
N ARG A 2 -60.25 -33.83 -15.70
CA ARG A 2 -59.40 -34.93 -16.25
C ARG A 2 -58.06 -34.52 -16.91
N SER A 3 -56.90 -35.15 -16.65
CA SER A 3 -56.55 -36.42 -15.93
C SER A 3 -55.07 -36.35 -15.44
N SER A 4 -54.61 -36.71 -14.22
CA SER A 4 -54.74 -37.93 -13.36
C SER A 4 -53.98 -39.15 -13.94
N VAL A 5 -53.15 -39.97 -13.26
CA VAL A 5 -52.97 -40.50 -11.86
C VAL A 5 -51.48 -40.98 -11.73
N SER A 6 -50.69 -41.17 -10.64
CA SER A 6 -50.59 -41.02 -9.14
C SER A 6 -49.08 -41.04 -8.77
N ALA A 7 -48.48 -40.60 -7.65
CA ALA A 7 -48.81 -40.39 -6.22
C ALA A 7 -48.64 -41.60 -5.24
N ARG A 8 -47.62 -41.57 -4.35
CA ARG A 8 -47.43 -42.21 -3.01
C ARG A 8 -46.32 -41.40 -2.29
N GLN A 9 -46.42 -40.83 -1.08
CA GLN A 9 -46.79 -41.33 0.27
C GLN A 9 -45.77 -42.33 0.88
N ARG A 10 -45.31 -42.22 2.14
CA ARG A 10 -45.62 -41.27 3.26
C ARG A 10 -44.51 -41.28 4.35
N LEU A 11 -44.55 -40.27 5.22
CA LEU A 11 -43.94 -40.12 6.57
C LEU A 11 -43.27 -41.34 7.26
N LEU A 12 -42.09 -41.12 7.86
CA LEU A 12 -41.84 -41.20 9.33
C LEU A 12 -40.44 -40.66 9.70
N ALA A 13 -40.17 -40.46 11.00
CA ALA A 13 -38.90 -39.92 11.52
C ALA A 13 -38.50 -40.57 12.85
N ILE A 14 -37.19 -40.66 13.14
CA ILE A 14 -36.53 -40.54 14.46
C ILE A 14 -34.99 -40.63 14.29
N SER A 15 -34.24 -40.01 15.22
CA SER A 15 -32.76 -39.88 15.28
C SER A 15 -31.98 -41.22 15.24
N ARG A 16 -30.71 -41.31 14.80
CA ARG A 16 -29.50 -40.67 15.40
C ARG A 16 -28.21 -40.72 14.53
N HIS A 17 -27.36 -39.69 14.71
CA HIS A 17 -25.88 -39.71 14.77
C HIS A 17 -24.97 -39.83 13.51
N THR A 18 -24.03 -38.86 13.47
CA THR A 18 -22.61 -38.88 13.03
C THR A 18 -22.13 -39.00 11.57
N LEU A 19 -21.37 -37.94 11.21
CA LEU A 19 -20.06 -37.90 10.53
C LEU A 19 -19.95 -37.77 8.99
N LEU A 20 -18.86 -37.10 8.62
CA LEU A 20 -18.50 -36.66 7.27
C LEU A 20 -17.72 -37.75 6.52
N ALA A 21 -17.94 -37.87 5.21
CA ALA A 21 -16.88 -38.25 4.27
C ALA A 21 -17.22 -37.84 2.81
N GLY A 22 -16.20 -37.36 2.09
CA GLY A 22 -15.96 -37.66 0.67
C GLY A 22 -16.97 -37.23 -0.42
N SER A 23 -16.59 -36.22 -1.21
CA SER A 23 -16.54 -36.33 -2.68
C SER A 23 -15.88 -35.10 -3.33
N ALA A 24 -14.55 -35.13 -3.45
CA ALA A 24 -13.76 -34.13 -4.19
C ALA A 24 -12.59 -34.81 -4.90
N LEU A 25 -12.86 -35.41 -6.06
CA LEU A 25 -11.91 -36.03 -6.99
C LEU A 25 -12.42 -35.79 -8.42
N GLY A 26 -11.61 -35.34 -9.36
CA GLY A 26 -10.23 -34.87 -9.23
C GLY A 26 -9.62 -34.48 -10.57
N ILE A 27 -8.38 -33.99 -10.55
CA ILE A 27 -7.49 -33.98 -11.72
C ILE A 27 -6.26 -34.79 -11.29
N ALA A 28 -6.09 -35.97 -11.87
CA ALA A 28 -4.99 -36.88 -11.53
C ALA A 28 -3.68 -36.45 -12.23
N ALA A 29 -2.55 -36.67 -11.56
CA ALA A 29 -1.23 -36.37 -12.11
C ALA A 29 -0.71 -37.51 -13.00
N THR A 30 0.01 -37.15 -14.06
CA THR A 30 0.83 -38.07 -14.86
C THR A 30 2.30 -37.66 -14.78
N MET A 31 2.96 -38.01 -13.67
CA MET A 31 4.42 -37.99 -13.58
C MET A 31 4.98 -39.36 -13.98
N PRO A 32 5.86 -39.47 -14.99
CA PRO A 32 6.52 -40.72 -15.34
C PRO A 32 7.58 -41.08 -14.27
N ALA A 33 7.72 -42.37 -13.97
CA ALA A 33 8.65 -42.84 -12.95
C ALA A 33 10.10 -42.85 -13.47
N LEU A 34 10.98 -42.06 -12.84
CA LEU A 34 12.44 -42.20 -12.91
C LEU A 34 13.00 -42.47 -11.51
N ALA A 35 12.58 -43.60 -10.94
CA ALA A 35 12.98 -44.04 -9.60
C ALA A 35 14.19 -44.99 -9.64
N GLN A 36 15.37 -44.47 -9.99
CA GLN A 36 16.66 -45.11 -9.67
C GLN A 36 17.80 -44.08 -9.65
N ALA A 37 18.00 -43.48 -8.48
CA ALA A 37 19.19 -42.71 -8.10
C ALA A 37 19.55 -43.11 -6.65
N PRO A 38 20.83 -43.12 -6.25
CA PRO A 38 21.26 -43.72 -4.99
C PRO A 38 20.78 -42.93 -3.77
N ALA A 39 20.55 -43.65 -2.68
CA ALA A 39 20.20 -43.04 -1.40
C ALA A 39 21.39 -42.26 -0.81
N SER A 40 21.41 -40.95 -1.03
CA SER A 40 22.32 -40.00 -0.37
C SER A 40 22.05 -39.97 1.14
N ARG A 41 22.59 -40.94 1.86
CA ARG A 41 22.65 -40.93 3.33
C ARG A 41 23.46 -39.70 3.77
N THR A 42 22.81 -38.68 4.30
CA THR A 42 23.44 -37.64 5.12
C THR A 42 23.85 -38.25 6.47
N ALA A 43 24.83 -39.14 6.41
CA ALA A 43 25.44 -39.72 7.59
C ALA A 43 26.23 -38.63 8.32
N SER A 44 25.69 -38.13 9.43
CA SER A 44 26.54 -37.66 10.53
C SER A 44 27.39 -38.86 10.92
N SER A 45 28.65 -38.87 10.49
CA SER A 45 29.45 -40.11 10.47
C SER A 45 29.64 -40.61 11.89
N THR A 46 29.04 -41.77 12.23
CA THR A 46 29.34 -42.47 13.47
C THR A 46 30.81 -42.87 13.43
N ARG A 47 31.60 -42.42 14.42
CA ARG A 47 33.02 -42.72 14.54
C ARG A 47 33.27 -43.38 15.89
N SER A 48 34.29 -44.24 15.94
CA SER A 48 34.81 -44.74 17.20
C SER A 48 35.60 -43.62 17.86
N PHE A 49 35.14 -43.18 19.01
CA PHE A 49 35.89 -42.29 19.90
C PHE A 49 36.59 -43.11 20.97
N ASP A 50 37.79 -42.68 21.33
CA ASP A 50 38.51 -43.14 22.51
C ASP A 50 39.26 -41.92 23.09
N ILE A 51 38.64 -41.31 24.09
CA ILE A 51 39.10 -40.07 24.73
C ILE A 51 39.04 -40.29 26.24
N PRO A 52 40.17 -40.49 26.93
CA PRO A 52 40.18 -40.68 28.38
C PRO A 52 39.79 -39.40 29.13
N ALA A 53 39.40 -39.54 30.40
CA ALA A 53 39.19 -38.41 31.30
C ALA A 53 40.52 -37.68 31.54
N GLN A 54 40.57 -36.40 31.19
CA GLN A 54 41.80 -35.59 31.17
C GLN A 54 41.43 -34.09 31.22
N SER A 55 42.42 -33.20 31.05
CA SER A 55 42.14 -31.75 30.92
C SER A 55 41.09 -31.53 29.82
N LEU A 56 40.05 -30.74 30.10
CA LEU A 56 38.97 -30.51 29.13
C LEU A 56 39.52 -29.88 27.84
N ARG A 57 40.51 -28.98 27.96
CA ARG A 57 41.26 -28.38 26.85
C ARG A 57 41.88 -29.43 25.92
N ASP A 58 42.41 -30.53 26.46
CA ASP A 58 43.05 -31.59 25.68
C ASP A 58 42.06 -32.66 25.18
N ALA A 59 41.01 -32.95 25.95
CA ALA A 59 39.90 -33.80 25.53
C ALA A 59 39.17 -33.21 24.31
N LEU A 60 38.87 -31.91 24.33
CA LEU A 60 38.28 -31.19 23.20
C LEU A 60 39.22 -31.19 21.98
N ARG A 61 40.53 -31.06 22.18
CA ARG A 61 41.53 -31.19 21.11
C ARG A 61 41.59 -32.61 20.55
N GLN A 62 41.40 -33.65 21.36
CA GLN A 62 41.25 -35.03 20.88
C GLN A 62 39.95 -35.23 20.10
N LEU A 63 38.84 -34.65 20.58
CA LEU A 63 37.55 -34.71 19.89
C LEU A 63 37.58 -33.99 18.53
N MET A 64 38.19 -32.81 18.43
CA MET A 64 38.37 -32.12 17.15
C MET A 64 39.15 -32.99 16.15
N ARG A 65 40.21 -33.69 16.61
CA ARG A 65 41.01 -34.59 15.76
C ARG A 65 40.26 -35.87 15.34
N GLN A 66 39.58 -36.54 16.27
CA GLN A 66 38.85 -37.80 15.98
C GLN A 66 37.54 -37.54 15.23
N GLY A 67 36.81 -36.49 15.62
CA GLY A 67 35.45 -36.20 15.15
C GLY A 67 35.36 -35.32 13.90
N GLY A 68 36.36 -34.47 13.64
CA GLY A 68 36.34 -33.54 12.50
C GLY A 68 35.39 -32.35 12.68
N VAL A 69 34.96 -32.07 13.91
CA VAL A 69 34.21 -30.87 14.32
C VAL A 69 35.18 -29.76 14.72
N GLN A 70 34.86 -28.50 14.44
CA GLN A 70 35.57 -27.35 15.00
C GLN A 70 34.90 -26.91 16.31
N ILE A 71 35.69 -26.70 17.37
CA ILE A 71 35.19 -26.28 18.68
C ILE A 71 35.92 -25.00 19.09
N GLY A 72 35.22 -23.87 19.04
CA GLY A 72 35.68 -22.62 19.65
C GLY A 72 35.43 -22.63 21.15
N PHE A 73 36.38 -22.13 21.93
CA PHE A 73 36.25 -21.95 23.37
C PHE A 73 37.24 -20.91 23.88
N GLU A 74 36.86 -20.16 24.91
CA GLU A 74 37.81 -19.29 25.61
C GLU A 74 38.76 -20.11 26.50
N ALA A 75 40.01 -19.67 26.58
CA ALA A 75 41.04 -20.43 27.30
C ALA A 75 40.67 -20.64 28.78
N ALA A 76 40.10 -19.62 29.42
CA ALA A 76 39.71 -19.62 30.83
C ALA A 76 38.51 -20.52 31.14
N ASP A 77 37.62 -20.80 30.18
CA ASP A 77 36.44 -21.62 30.42
C ASP A 77 36.76 -23.11 30.51
N VAL A 78 37.80 -23.57 29.83
CA VAL A 78 38.27 -24.98 29.86
C VAL A 78 39.45 -25.20 30.81
N GLU A 79 39.92 -24.16 31.50
CA GLU A 79 41.03 -24.22 32.44
C GLU A 79 40.60 -24.89 33.75
N GLY A 80 41.44 -25.75 34.33
CA GLY A 80 41.14 -26.48 35.56
C GLY A 80 40.03 -27.55 35.47
N ARG A 81 39.19 -27.54 34.43
CA ARG A 81 38.12 -28.52 34.22
C ARG A 81 38.66 -29.84 33.66
N ILE A 82 38.08 -30.95 34.12
CA ILE A 82 38.38 -32.31 33.67
C ILE A 82 37.16 -32.84 32.91
N SER A 83 37.36 -33.46 31.74
CA SER A 83 36.29 -34.11 31.00
C SER A 83 35.97 -35.50 31.57
N HIS A 84 34.75 -36.00 31.35
CA HIS A 84 34.53 -37.44 31.43
C HIS A 84 35.27 -38.18 30.30
N ALA A 85 35.38 -39.50 30.43
CA ALA A 85 35.89 -40.37 29.37
C ALA A 85 34.78 -40.66 28.35
N VAL A 86 35.13 -40.70 27.06
CA VAL A 86 34.21 -41.03 25.96
C VAL A 86 34.81 -42.11 25.09
N THR A 87 34.17 -43.29 25.13
CA THR A 87 34.61 -44.50 24.43
C THR A 87 33.44 -45.09 23.64
N GLY A 88 33.67 -45.44 22.37
CA GLY A 88 32.74 -46.19 21.52
C GLY A 88 32.23 -45.44 20.30
N ASN A 89 31.35 -46.10 19.53
CA ASN A 89 30.80 -45.60 18.28
C ASN A 89 29.63 -44.63 18.51
N MET A 90 29.84 -43.35 18.23
CA MET A 90 28.82 -42.29 18.33
C MET A 90 29.08 -41.17 17.31
N ASN A 91 28.24 -40.14 17.27
CA ASN A 91 28.51 -38.94 16.46
C ASN A 91 29.31 -37.89 17.27
N ALA A 92 29.97 -36.94 16.59
CA ALA A 92 30.86 -35.97 17.24
C ALA A 92 30.14 -35.03 18.25
N ASN A 93 28.86 -34.74 18.06
CA ASN A 93 28.10 -33.85 18.95
C ASN A 93 27.63 -34.61 20.21
N GLU A 94 27.33 -35.90 20.07
CA GLU A 94 27.06 -36.80 21.19
C GLU A 94 28.32 -37.04 22.03
N ALA A 95 29.47 -37.24 21.37
CA ALA A 95 30.77 -37.29 22.05
C ALA A 95 31.10 -35.98 22.78
N LEU A 96 30.81 -34.82 22.16
CA LEU A 96 30.96 -33.51 22.80
C LEU A 96 30.09 -33.37 24.05
N SER A 97 28.79 -33.70 23.94
CA SER A 97 27.85 -33.65 25.07
C SER A 97 28.31 -34.53 26.24
N ARG A 98 28.83 -35.73 25.96
CA ARG A 98 29.40 -36.63 26.98
C ARG A 98 30.71 -36.10 27.59
N LEU A 99 31.60 -35.45 26.83
CA LEU A 99 32.81 -34.80 27.37
C LEU A 99 32.49 -33.61 28.29
N LEU A 100 31.44 -32.85 27.98
CA LEU A 100 31.04 -31.64 28.71
C LEU A 100 30.12 -31.92 29.91
N SER A 101 29.53 -33.11 30.00
CA SER A 101 28.74 -33.50 31.16
C SER A 101 29.54 -33.31 32.47
N GLY A 102 28.89 -32.82 33.52
CA GLY A 102 29.55 -32.46 34.79
C GLY A 102 30.48 -31.23 34.74
N THR A 103 30.91 -30.76 33.57
CA THR A 103 31.89 -29.64 33.47
C THR A 103 31.27 -28.27 33.71
N GLY A 104 29.94 -28.13 33.67
CA GLY A 104 29.26 -26.84 33.75
C GLY A 104 29.42 -25.97 32.50
N LEU A 105 29.77 -26.57 31.35
CA LEU A 105 29.76 -25.93 30.04
C LEU A 105 28.70 -26.57 29.13
N SER A 106 28.08 -25.75 28.28
CA SER A 106 27.22 -26.17 27.17
C SER A 106 27.88 -25.79 25.84
N PHE A 107 27.22 -26.09 24.72
CA PHE A 107 27.69 -25.69 23.40
C PHE A 107 26.53 -25.28 22.50
N ARG A 108 26.75 -24.24 21.70
CA ARG A 108 25.83 -23.83 20.64
C ARG A 108 26.49 -23.96 19.26
N TYR A 109 25.67 -24.27 18.27
CA TYR A 109 26.13 -24.37 16.88
C TYR A 109 26.38 -22.98 16.29
N LEU A 110 27.50 -22.84 15.59
CA LEU A 110 27.79 -21.71 14.69
C LEU A 110 27.47 -22.09 13.24
N THR A 111 27.79 -23.33 12.85
CA THR A 111 27.43 -23.95 11.57
C THR A 111 27.22 -25.47 11.75
N SER A 112 26.93 -26.19 10.67
CA SER A 112 26.78 -27.65 10.65
C SER A 112 28.07 -28.44 10.97
N GLY A 113 29.23 -27.78 11.11
CA GLY A 113 30.51 -28.41 11.48
C GLY A 113 31.34 -27.61 12.49
N SER A 114 30.79 -26.55 13.08
CA SER A 114 31.48 -25.67 14.03
C SER A 114 30.57 -25.26 15.18
N VAL A 115 31.08 -25.38 16.41
CA VAL A 115 30.38 -25.10 17.66
C VAL A 115 31.21 -24.16 18.55
N MET A 116 30.54 -23.38 19.38
CA MET A 116 31.16 -22.57 20.43
C MET A 116 30.79 -23.14 21.79
N LEU A 117 31.77 -23.31 22.68
CA LEU A 117 31.51 -23.57 24.10
C LEU A 117 31.11 -22.29 24.81
N GLU A 118 30.19 -22.46 25.75
CA GLU A 118 29.71 -21.42 26.66
C GLU A 118 29.44 -22.05 28.03
N ARG A 119 29.24 -21.25 29.08
CA ARG A 119 28.90 -21.79 30.40
C ARG A 119 27.47 -22.29 30.37
N ALA A 120 27.25 -23.53 30.81
CA ALA A 120 25.90 -24.06 30.97
C ALA A 120 25.17 -23.18 32.00
N PRO A 121 23.91 -22.77 31.75
CA PRO A 121 23.22 -21.83 32.62
C PRO A 121 23.03 -22.43 34.02
N GLN A 122 23.86 -21.97 34.95
CA GLN A 122 23.62 -22.11 36.38
C GLN A 122 22.67 -21.01 36.79
N VAL A 123 21.55 -21.38 37.43
CA VAL A 123 20.60 -20.40 37.97
C VAL A 123 21.21 -19.75 39.20
N SER A 124 21.88 -18.63 38.97
CA SER A 124 22.43 -17.70 39.95
C SER A 124 22.33 -16.30 39.36
N GLU A 125 21.95 -15.32 40.18
CA GLU A 125 21.59 -13.98 39.73
C GLU A 125 22.79 -13.18 39.19
N GLY A 126 22.51 -12.21 38.30
CA GLY A 126 23.20 -10.92 38.37
C GLY A 126 24.22 -10.52 37.30
N THR A 127 24.57 -11.32 36.28
CA THR A 127 25.45 -10.81 35.19
C THR A 127 25.26 -11.53 33.85
N VAL A 128 25.04 -10.77 32.77
CA VAL A 128 25.01 -11.26 31.38
C VAL A 128 26.15 -10.60 30.60
N GLN A 129 27.07 -11.39 30.03
CA GLN A 129 28.19 -10.84 29.26
C GLN A 129 27.78 -10.52 27.82
N LEU A 130 28.07 -9.30 27.38
CA LEU A 130 27.48 -8.69 26.19
C LEU A 130 28.01 -9.25 24.86
N GLY A 131 27.16 -9.98 24.14
CA GLY A 131 27.20 -9.99 22.67
C GLY A 131 26.72 -8.63 22.14
N THR A 132 27.39 -8.07 21.13
CA THR A 132 27.18 -6.67 20.71
C THR A 132 25.73 -6.37 20.32
N LEU A 133 25.09 -5.48 21.09
CA LEU A 133 23.63 -5.26 21.03
C LEU A 133 23.11 -4.97 19.62
N ARG A 134 22.01 -5.64 19.31
CA ARG A 134 20.99 -5.15 18.38
C ARG A 134 20.22 -4.03 19.09
N VAL A 135 19.96 -2.89 18.48
CA VAL A 135 19.13 -1.81 19.08
C VAL A 135 17.63 -2.11 18.87
N GLN A 136 17.26 -3.36 19.17
CA GLN A 136 15.91 -3.93 19.03
C GLN A 136 15.68 -4.87 20.23
N GLY A 137 14.50 -4.78 20.85
CA GLY A 137 14.19 -5.37 22.16
C GLY A 137 14.06 -6.89 22.18
N MET A 138 15.15 -7.63 21.95
CA MET A 138 15.22 -9.08 22.23
C MET A 138 15.20 -9.39 23.74
N GLN A 139 15.44 -8.36 24.57
CA GLN A 139 14.99 -8.26 25.96
C GLN A 139 14.17 -6.97 26.13
N ASP A 140 13.01 -6.94 25.49
CA ASP A 140 11.86 -6.45 26.23
C ASP A 140 11.60 -7.45 27.37
N SER A 141 11.38 -6.92 28.58
CA SER A 141 10.06 -7.04 29.20
C SER A 141 9.25 -8.25 28.67
N ALA A 142 9.32 -9.41 29.34
CA ALA A 142 8.26 -10.41 29.28
C ALA A 142 6.99 -9.76 29.87
N GLY A 143 6.40 -8.89 29.06
CA GLY A 143 5.57 -7.78 29.50
C GLY A 143 4.32 -8.28 30.17
N SER A 144 3.83 -7.51 31.13
CA SER A 144 2.61 -7.83 31.87
C SER A 144 1.38 -7.98 30.97
N GLY A 145 1.25 -7.10 29.96
CA GLY A 145 0.21 -7.09 28.94
C GLY A 145 0.57 -7.82 27.62
N LEU A 146 -0.32 -7.71 26.63
CA LEU A 146 -0.09 -8.26 25.26
C LEU A 146 0.73 -7.32 24.38
N ALA A 147 0.73 -6.02 24.69
CA ALA A 147 1.43 -4.98 23.95
C ALA A 147 2.66 -4.54 24.75
N GLY A 148 3.82 -4.50 24.10
CA GLY A 148 5.00 -3.80 24.60
C GLY A 148 4.91 -2.30 24.30
N ASP A 149 5.96 -1.56 24.67
CA ASP A 149 6.03 -0.11 24.47
C ASP A 149 5.70 0.30 23.03
N ASN A 150 4.94 1.38 22.89
CA ASN A 150 4.50 1.94 21.61
C ASN A 150 3.73 0.96 20.71
N GLY A 151 3.04 -0.03 21.28
CA GLY A 151 2.14 -0.96 20.58
C GLY A 151 2.82 -2.13 19.88
N ARG A 152 4.07 -2.43 20.23
CA ARG A 152 4.76 -3.67 19.83
C ARG A 152 4.06 -4.90 20.43
N VAL A 153 4.37 -6.09 19.94
CA VAL A 153 3.98 -7.34 20.63
C VAL A 153 4.93 -7.56 21.81
N ALA A 154 4.40 -7.74 23.02
CA ALA A 154 5.21 -7.91 24.22
C ALA A 154 6.10 -9.17 24.13
N GLY A 155 7.38 -9.05 24.47
CA GLY A 155 8.34 -10.15 24.42
C GLY A 155 8.63 -10.69 23.01
N TRP A 156 8.40 -9.92 21.95
CA TRP A 156 8.72 -10.34 20.58
C TRP A 156 10.23 -10.24 20.29
N ASP A 157 10.90 -11.39 20.41
CA ASP A 157 12.32 -11.63 20.16
C ASP A 157 12.77 -11.56 18.67
N GLY A 158 11.85 -11.32 17.74
CA GLY A 158 12.11 -11.37 16.30
C GLY A 158 11.78 -12.72 15.64
N THR A 159 11.45 -13.76 16.40
CA THR A 159 11.03 -15.07 15.86
C THR A 159 9.54 -15.11 15.54
N LYS A 160 9.09 -16.23 14.95
CA LYS A 160 7.66 -16.55 14.86
C LYS A 160 7.14 -17.21 16.14
N GLU A 161 7.99 -17.94 16.86
CA GLU A 161 7.57 -18.71 18.03
C GLU A 161 7.02 -17.82 19.14
N SER A 162 7.67 -16.70 19.44
CA SER A 162 7.20 -15.72 20.42
C SER A 162 5.78 -15.23 20.13
N VAL A 163 5.42 -15.00 18.86
CA VAL A 163 4.05 -14.63 18.43
C VAL A 163 3.04 -15.72 18.77
N PHE A 164 3.40 -17.00 18.72
CA PHE A 164 2.55 -18.11 19.14
C PHE A 164 2.56 -18.34 20.66
N ARG A 165 3.65 -17.99 21.36
CA ARG A 165 3.72 -18.04 22.84
C ARG A 165 3.04 -16.86 23.55
N THR A 166 2.65 -15.78 22.86
CA THR A 166 1.88 -14.68 23.46
C THR A 166 0.41 -15.08 23.72
N PRO A 167 -0.11 -14.97 24.97
CA PRO A 167 -1.46 -15.42 25.39
C PRO A 167 -2.59 -14.46 24.97
N GLY A 168 -2.67 -14.16 23.68
CA GLY A 168 -3.70 -13.32 23.08
C GLY A 168 -3.52 -13.14 21.58
N SER A 169 -4.48 -12.46 20.96
CA SER A 169 -4.56 -12.27 19.52
C SER A 169 -3.62 -11.17 19.01
N VAL A 170 -2.39 -11.58 18.74
CA VAL A 170 -1.32 -10.76 18.16
C VAL A 170 -0.83 -11.36 16.84
N ASN A 171 -0.35 -10.50 15.94
CA ASN A 171 0.36 -10.87 14.72
C ASN A 171 1.56 -9.93 14.52
N VAL A 172 2.65 -10.43 13.93
CA VAL A 172 3.76 -9.61 13.45
C VAL A 172 4.01 -9.94 11.98
N ILE A 173 4.13 -8.90 11.16
CA ILE A 173 4.52 -9.00 9.75
C ILE A 173 6.00 -8.64 9.70
N SER A 174 6.85 -9.65 9.54
CA SER A 174 8.30 -9.50 9.55
C SER A 174 8.83 -8.98 8.22
N ARG A 175 10.09 -8.55 8.21
CA ARG A 175 10.75 -8.04 7.01
C ARG A 175 10.81 -9.07 5.88
N GLU A 176 11.02 -10.33 6.23
CA GLU A 176 11.10 -11.44 5.28
C GLU A 176 9.77 -11.59 4.51
N THR A 177 8.64 -11.43 5.20
CA THR A 177 7.31 -11.44 4.59
C THR A 177 7.07 -10.19 3.72
N LEU A 178 7.54 -9.02 4.14
CA LEU A 178 7.45 -7.77 3.37
C LEU A 178 8.34 -7.78 2.11
N GLU A 179 9.52 -8.42 2.16
CA GLU A 179 10.42 -8.60 1.01
C GLU A 179 9.98 -9.73 0.08
N ALA A 180 9.34 -10.78 0.61
CA ALA A 180 8.74 -11.87 -0.18
C ALA A 180 7.48 -11.42 -0.94
N TYR A 181 6.60 -10.61 -0.32
CA TYR A 181 5.34 -10.16 -0.93
C TYR A 181 5.28 -8.63 -1.07
N PRO A 182 6.04 -8.03 -2.01
CA PRO A 182 6.25 -6.58 -2.09
C PRO A 182 4.96 -5.82 -2.43
N ALA A 183 4.43 -5.11 -1.42
CA ALA A 183 3.17 -4.35 -1.43
C ALA A 183 2.95 -3.42 -2.64
N THR A 184 1.72 -3.37 -3.19
CA THR A 184 1.41 -2.52 -4.37
C THR A 184 1.00 -1.11 -3.99
N ALA A 185 0.10 -0.99 -3.02
CA ALA A 185 -0.12 0.18 -2.18
C ALA A 185 0.23 -0.19 -0.73
N PRO A 186 0.45 0.77 0.19
CA PRO A 186 0.81 0.45 1.58
C PRO A 186 -0.16 -0.52 2.28
N ALA A 187 -1.45 -0.47 1.92
CA ALA A 187 -2.48 -1.40 2.39
C ALA A 187 -2.16 -2.88 2.15
N ASP A 188 -1.40 -3.22 1.09
CA ASP A 188 -1.04 -4.60 0.79
C ASP A 188 -0.04 -5.21 1.78
N MET A 189 0.65 -4.39 2.60
CA MET A 189 1.48 -4.91 3.70
C MET A 189 0.67 -5.75 4.68
N LEU A 190 -0.61 -5.42 4.89
CA LEU A 190 -1.50 -6.12 5.82
C LEU A 190 -2.15 -7.37 5.19
N ARG A 191 -2.02 -7.58 3.87
CA ARG A 191 -2.72 -8.65 3.12
C ARG A 191 -2.21 -10.03 3.52
N GLY A 192 -3.05 -10.77 4.22
CA GLY A 192 -2.74 -12.09 4.80
C GLY A 192 -2.88 -12.13 6.32
N THR A 193 -3.02 -10.98 6.99
CA THR A 193 -3.26 -10.95 8.44
C THR A 193 -4.72 -11.31 8.74
N PRO A 194 -5.00 -12.33 9.58
CA PRO A 194 -6.38 -12.65 9.98
C PRO A 194 -6.99 -11.50 10.79
N GLY A 195 -8.27 -11.20 10.55
CA GLY A 195 -9.03 -10.20 11.30
C GLY A 195 -8.70 -8.73 11.00
N VAL A 196 -7.79 -8.47 10.05
CA VAL A 196 -7.27 -7.14 9.73
C VAL A 196 -7.42 -6.85 8.23
N ILE A 197 -8.02 -5.71 7.89
CA ILE A 197 -8.23 -5.24 6.51
C ILE A 197 -8.04 -3.72 6.49
N SER A 198 -7.41 -3.15 5.46
CA SER A 198 -7.44 -1.69 5.23
C SER A 198 -8.64 -1.33 4.36
N GLY A 199 -9.46 -0.38 4.81
CA GLY A 199 -10.37 0.37 3.94
C GLY A 199 -9.59 1.27 2.97
N GLU A 200 -10.30 1.81 1.96
CA GLU A 200 -9.79 2.67 0.88
C GLU A 200 -8.44 2.22 0.23
N ALA A 201 -8.11 0.93 0.26
CA ALA A 201 -6.78 0.38 -0.10
C ALA A 201 -6.22 0.75 -1.50
N ARG A 202 -7.06 1.29 -2.39
CA ARG A 202 -6.73 1.73 -3.77
C ARG A 202 -6.94 3.22 -4.00
N THR A 203 -6.92 4.04 -2.96
CA THR A 203 -7.13 5.48 -3.04
C THR A 203 -6.28 6.20 -2.00
N SER A 204 -5.70 7.34 -2.35
CA SER A 204 -4.85 8.20 -1.49
C SER A 204 -3.52 7.65 -0.96
N GLY A 205 -3.26 6.34 -1.05
CA GLY A 205 -2.03 5.74 -0.55
C GLY A 205 -1.89 5.69 0.98
N GLY A 206 -2.87 6.18 1.74
CA GLY A 206 -2.95 6.03 3.19
C GLY A 206 -3.55 4.67 3.62
N LEU A 207 -3.44 4.38 4.92
CA LEU A 207 -4.03 3.20 5.58
C LEU A 207 -5.22 3.59 6.48
N ASP A 208 -6.37 2.96 6.25
CA ASP A 208 -7.56 3.01 7.11
C ASP A 208 -7.82 1.62 7.73
N VAL A 209 -7.11 1.29 8.81
CA VAL A 209 -7.11 -0.08 9.36
C VAL A 209 -8.42 -0.40 10.08
N ASN A 210 -9.01 -1.53 9.72
CA ASN A 210 -10.04 -2.23 10.49
C ASN A 210 -9.42 -3.41 11.24
N ILE A 211 -9.79 -3.57 12.51
CA ILE A 211 -9.57 -4.80 13.27
C ILE A 211 -10.92 -5.26 13.81
N ARG A 212 -11.31 -6.51 13.51
CA ARG A 212 -12.50 -7.18 14.05
C ARG A 212 -13.84 -6.42 13.87
N GLY A 213 -13.94 -5.59 12.84
CA GLY A 213 -15.11 -4.76 12.52
C GLY A 213 -15.01 -3.31 13.00
N LEU A 214 -13.99 -2.95 13.78
CA LEU A 214 -13.77 -1.60 14.30
C LEU A 214 -12.71 -0.88 13.43
N GLN A 215 -13.07 0.30 12.91
CA GLN A 215 -12.30 1.11 11.96
C GLN A 215 -12.59 2.60 12.17
N GLY A 216 -11.72 3.46 11.64
CA GLY A 216 -11.92 4.90 11.57
C GLY A 216 -11.75 5.62 12.92
N GLN A 217 -11.63 6.95 12.85
CA GLN A 217 -11.75 7.87 13.99
C GLN A 217 -10.88 7.54 15.23
N GLY A 218 -9.77 6.82 15.06
CA GLY A 218 -8.90 6.38 16.15
C GLY A 218 -9.35 5.11 16.90
N ARG A 219 -10.36 4.35 16.41
CA ARG A 219 -10.72 3.02 16.98
C ARG A 219 -9.60 1.99 16.82
N VAL A 220 -8.81 2.13 15.76
CA VAL A 220 -7.54 1.43 15.55
C VAL A 220 -6.47 2.48 15.24
N PRO A 221 -5.72 2.98 16.25
CA PRO A 221 -4.60 3.87 16.02
C PRO A 221 -3.47 3.17 15.29
N VAL A 222 -2.80 3.92 14.41
CA VAL A 222 -1.59 3.50 13.70
C VAL A 222 -0.42 4.38 14.15
N THR A 223 0.64 3.75 14.67
CA THR A 223 1.88 4.44 15.04
C THR A 223 3.03 4.04 14.13
N VAL A 224 3.96 4.98 13.91
CA VAL A 224 5.25 4.70 13.26
C VAL A 224 6.35 5.22 14.18
N ASP A 225 7.21 4.31 14.65
CA ASP A 225 8.24 4.56 15.66
C ASP A 225 7.72 5.04 17.03
N GLY A 226 6.42 4.92 17.29
CA GLY A 226 5.74 5.43 18.48
C GLY A 226 5.01 6.77 18.27
N ALA A 227 5.33 7.51 17.21
CA ALA A 227 4.55 8.69 16.84
C ALA A 227 3.19 8.28 16.25
N ILE A 228 2.10 8.92 16.68
CA ILE A 228 0.80 8.78 16.01
C ILE A 228 0.94 9.35 14.59
N ASN A 229 0.53 8.55 13.61
CA ASN A 229 0.75 8.84 12.21
C ASN A 229 -0.54 8.65 11.41
N GLY A 230 -1.50 9.56 11.57
CA GLY A 230 -2.65 9.61 10.67
C GLY A 230 -3.59 10.78 10.90
N THR A 231 -4.60 10.90 10.02
CA THR A 231 -5.69 11.87 10.10
C THR A 231 -7.01 11.24 9.66
N THR A 232 -8.14 11.65 10.23
CA THR A 232 -9.46 11.26 9.69
C THR A 232 -9.98 12.33 8.74
N VAL A 233 -10.19 11.96 7.48
CA VAL A 233 -10.67 12.85 6.42
C VAL A 233 -12.13 12.57 6.05
N TYR A 234 -12.84 13.60 5.59
CA TYR A 234 -14.20 13.44 5.06
C TYR A 234 -14.16 13.02 3.58
N ARG A 235 -14.93 12.00 3.21
CA ARG A 235 -15.01 11.39 1.87
C ARG A 235 -16.37 11.66 1.19
N GLY A 236 -17.07 12.69 1.65
CA GLY A 236 -18.42 13.02 1.23
C GLY A 236 -19.45 12.10 1.87
N TYR A 237 -20.66 12.06 1.31
CA TYR A 237 -21.80 11.36 1.90
C TYR A 237 -21.47 9.89 2.27
N GLN A 238 -20.73 9.20 1.41
CA GLN A 238 -20.30 7.80 1.54
C GLN A 238 -19.43 7.46 2.77
N GLY A 239 -18.67 8.40 3.34
CA GLY A 239 -17.62 7.99 4.28
C GLY A 239 -16.82 9.08 5.01
N THR A 240 -16.13 8.62 6.06
CA THR A 240 -14.82 9.15 6.49
C THR A 240 -13.80 8.04 6.34
N SER A 241 -12.53 8.43 6.22
CA SER A 241 -11.39 7.54 6.01
C SER A 241 -10.27 7.98 6.94
N ASN A 242 -9.72 7.07 7.75
CA ASN A 242 -8.50 7.35 8.48
C ASN A 242 -7.31 7.13 7.55
N ARG A 243 -6.34 8.05 7.53
CA ARG A 243 -5.22 8.03 6.57
C ARG A 243 -3.91 8.04 7.30
N SER A 244 -3.29 6.87 7.38
CA SER A 244 -1.95 6.68 7.95
C SER A 244 -0.94 6.54 6.81
N PHE A 245 0.01 7.47 6.67
CA PHE A 245 0.91 7.54 5.52
C PHE A 245 2.28 6.92 5.81
N VAL A 246 2.72 5.97 4.99
CA VAL A 246 3.96 5.21 5.20
C VAL A 246 4.56 4.72 3.88
N ASP A 247 5.89 4.71 3.78
CA ASP A 247 6.59 3.98 2.71
C ASP A 247 6.95 2.56 3.21
N PRO A 248 6.41 1.49 2.60
CA PRO A 248 6.76 0.11 2.92
C PRO A 248 8.26 -0.20 2.90
N ASP A 249 9.08 0.51 2.11
CA ASP A 249 10.50 0.19 1.98
C ASP A 249 11.35 0.61 3.20
N PHE A 250 10.80 1.48 4.05
CA PHE A 250 11.43 1.93 5.29
C PHE A 250 10.92 1.22 6.55
N ILE A 251 10.03 0.24 6.41
CA ILE A 251 9.53 -0.58 7.52
C ILE A 251 10.43 -1.81 7.73
N SER A 252 10.84 -2.04 8.97
CA SER A 252 11.47 -3.29 9.41
C SER A 252 10.40 -4.34 9.71
N HIS A 253 9.38 -3.99 10.48
CA HIS A 253 8.27 -4.89 10.81
C HIS A 253 7.00 -4.11 11.20
N VAL A 254 5.85 -4.78 11.10
CA VAL A 254 4.54 -4.29 11.56
C VAL A 254 4.04 -5.21 12.68
N ALA A 255 3.92 -4.67 13.89
CA ALA A 255 3.26 -5.32 15.02
C ALA A 255 1.76 -4.99 15.02
N ILE A 256 0.92 -5.97 15.35
CA ILE A 256 -0.54 -5.84 15.40
C ILE A 256 -1.07 -6.53 16.66
N VAL A 257 -1.73 -5.77 17.52
CA VAL A 257 -2.41 -6.26 18.74
C VAL A 257 -3.91 -6.04 18.55
N LYS A 258 -4.74 -7.07 18.79
CA LYS A 258 -6.19 -7.03 18.54
C LYS A 258 -6.97 -6.93 19.85
N GLY A 259 -8.10 -6.21 19.79
CA GLY A 259 -8.87 -5.85 20.98
C GLY A 259 -8.12 -4.85 21.88
N PRO A 260 -8.76 -4.36 22.96
CA PRO A 260 -8.21 -3.27 23.77
C PRO A 260 -6.84 -3.56 24.41
N SER A 261 -6.13 -2.51 24.79
CA SER A 261 -4.97 -2.59 25.68
C SER A 261 -5.01 -1.41 26.66
N ASN A 262 -4.62 -1.64 27.91
CA ASN A 262 -4.74 -0.64 28.97
C ASN A 262 -3.40 -0.03 29.37
N GLY A 263 -2.37 -0.86 29.60
CA GLY A 263 -0.98 -0.44 29.84
C GLY A 263 -0.17 -0.07 28.59
N ASN A 264 -0.74 -0.14 27.38
CA ASN A 264 -0.09 0.40 26.18
C ASN A 264 -0.11 1.93 26.22
N ALA A 265 1.01 2.60 25.95
CA ALA A 265 1.08 4.06 25.85
C ALA A 265 -0.02 4.67 24.95
N ILE A 266 -0.35 3.99 23.84
CA ILE A 266 -1.33 4.40 22.84
C ILE A 266 -2.77 4.30 23.38
N ALA A 267 -3.37 5.44 23.71
CA ALA A 267 -4.75 5.56 24.19
C ALA A 267 -5.82 5.27 23.11
N GLY A 268 -7.07 5.05 23.53
CA GLY A 268 -8.27 5.05 22.68
C GLY A 268 -8.46 3.88 21.70
N GLY A 269 -7.47 2.99 21.54
CA GLY A 269 -7.48 1.87 20.59
C GLY A 269 -8.42 0.71 20.95
N ILE A 270 -9.73 0.96 20.96
CA ILE A 270 -10.76 -0.02 21.35
C ILE A 270 -10.87 -1.26 20.44
N GLY A 271 -10.37 -1.18 19.19
CA GLY A 271 -10.24 -2.34 18.30
C GLY A 271 -8.89 -3.06 18.38
N GLY A 272 -7.91 -2.49 19.07
CA GLY A 272 -6.49 -2.85 18.97
C GLY A 272 -5.66 -1.75 18.30
N SER A 273 -4.38 -2.04 18.04
CA SER A 273 -3.42 -1.08 17.49
C SER A 273 -2.51 -1.71 16.42
N VAL A 274 -2.06 -0.89 15.47
CA VAL A 274 -1.00 -1.26 14.51
C VAL A 274 0.20 -0.36 14.72
N SER A 275 1.38 -0.97 14.88
CA SER A 275 2.61 -0.25 15.22
C SER A 275 3.75 -0.69 14.32
N MET A 276 4.29 0.26 13.56
CA MET A 276 5.32 0.01 12.55
C MET A 276 6.67 0.54 13.05
N THR A 277 7.69 -0.32 13.08
CA THR A 277 9.06 0.09 13.38
C THR A 277 9.79 0.38 12.06
N THR A 278 10.40 1.56 11.93
CA THR A 278 11.27 1.82 10.76
C THR A 278 12.64 1.17 10.92
N LEU A 279 13.34 0.97 9.81
CA LEU A 279 14.71 0.41 9.74
C LEU A 279 15.64 0.99 10.82
N SER A 280 16.46 0.14 11.43
CA SER A 280 17.59 0.49 12.29
C SER A 280 18.92 0.26 11.57
N VAL A 281 20.04 0.58 12.22
CA VAL A 281 21.37 0.28 11.68
C VAL A 281 21.60 -1.24 11.55
N ASP A 282 21.07 -2.04 12.47
CA ASP A 282 21.14 -3.51 12.43
C ASP A 282 20.33 -4.14 11.29
N ASP A 283 19.31 -3.43 10.77
CA ASP A 283 18.60 -3.86 9.55
C ASP A 283 19.46 -3.71 8.27
N ILE A 284 20.57 -2.95 8.31
CA ILE A 284 21.31 -2.52 7.11
C ILE A 284 22.79 -2.93 7.14
N VAL A 285 23.45 -2.91 8.31
CA VAL A 285 24.87 -3.25 8.44
C VAL A 285 25.05 -4.76 8.60
N PRO A 286 25.76 -5.47 7.70
CA PRO A 286 26.00 -6.90 7.82
C PRO A 286 26.77 -7.29 9.10
N ALA A 287 26.64 -8.54 9.53
CA ALA A 287 27.35 -9.05 10.69
C ALA A 287 28.88 -8.91 10.52
N GLY A 288 29.51 -8.20 11.46
CA GLY A 288 30.94 -7.90 11.45
C GLY A 288 31.34 -6.64 10.68
N ASP A 289 30.42 -5.96 10.00
CA ASP A 289 30.66 -4.63 9.41
C ASP A 289 30.39 -3.47 10.39
N THR A 290 30.92 -2.29 10.09
CA THR A 290 30.65 -1.05 10.85
C THR A 290 29.92 0.01 10.02
N MET A 291 29.91 -0.12 8.70
CA MET A 291 29.15 0.76 7.79
C MET A 291 28.53 -0.08 6.68
N ALA A 292 27.40 0.36 6.13
CA ALA A 292 26.79 -0.27 4.97
C ALA A 292 25.93 0.68 4.14
N ILE A 293 25.68 0.29 2.89
CA ILE A 293 24.77 0.94 1.96
C ILE A 293 23.83 -0.12 1.38
N ARG A 294 22.52 0.08 1.53
CA ARG A 294 21.48 -0.64 0.79
C ARG A 294 21.06 0.20 -0.42
N ILE A 295 21.07 -0.41 -1.60
CA ILE A 295 20.46 0.12 -2.81
C ILE A 295 19.35 -0.84 -3.23
N LYS A 296 18.14 -0.32 -3.48
CA LYS A 296 17.03 -1.13 -3.98
C LYS A 296 16.40 -0.43 -5.17
N ALA A 297 16.06 -1.19 -6.20
CA ALA A 297 15.38 -0.69 -7.40
C ALA A 297 14.38 -1.73 -7.91
N SER A 298 13.23 -1.30 -8.41
CA SER A 298 12.18 -2.17 -8.92
C SER A 298 11.35 -1.51 -10.01
N LEU A 299 10.79 -2.34 -10.87
CA LEU A 299 9.96 -1.99 -12.01
C LEU A 299 8.63 -2.74 -11.94
N SER A 300 7.56 -2.09 -12.37
CA SER A 300 6.22 -2.68 -12.45
C SER A 300 5.52 -2.37 -13.78
N ASN A 301 4.70 -3.31 -14.24
CA ASN A 301 3.71 -3.04 -15.28
C ASN A 301 2.31 -2.84 -14.66
N ASN A 302 1.25 -3.05 -15.44
CA ASN A 302 -0.15 -2.85 -15.02
C ASN A 302 -0.47 -1.43 -14.53
N ASN A 303 0.20 -0.41 -15.06
CA ASN A 303 -0.16 0.98 -14.84
C ASN A 303 0.18 1.84 -16.07
N VAL A 304 -0.36 3.05 -16.15
CA VAL A 304 -0.12 4.01 -17.25
C VAL A 304 -0.20 5.43 -16.70
N GLU A 305 0.59 6.35 -17.24
CA GLU A 305 0.57 7.76 -16.82
C GLU A 305 -0.86 8.35 -16.96
N PRO A 306 -1.45 8.93 -15.90
CA PRO A 306 -2.71 9.65 -15.97
C PRO A 306 -2.64 10.78 -17.00
N GLY A 307 -3.78 11.35 -17.34
CA GLY A 307 -3.79 12.60 -18.10
C GLY A 307 -5.18 13.18 -18.17
N SER A 308 -5.34 14.12 -19.08
CA SER A 308 -6.41 15.10 -19.03
C SER A 308 -7.79 14.59 -19.47
N ASN A 309 -8.81 15.22 -18.88
CA ASN A 309 -10.16 15.39 -19.47
C ASN A 309 -10.91 14.11 -19.90
N MET A 310 -10.57 12.95 -19.34
CA MET A 310 -11.30 11.71 -19.59
C MET A 310 -12.53 11.59 -18.68
N ILE A 311 -13.62 11.03 -19.22
CA ILE A 311 -14.84 10.71 -18.46
C ILE A 311 -15.27 9.29 -18.82
N ARG A 312 -15.48 8.43 -17.83
CA ARG A 312 -15.91 7.05 -18.07
C ARG A 312 -17.21 6.69 -17.37
N SER A 313 -18.20 6.32 -18.17
CA SER A 313 -19.49 5.74 -17.77
C SER A 313 -19.66 4.37 -18.44
N ILE A 314 -20.39 3.45 -17.81
CA ILE A 314 -20.68 2.12 -18.39
C ILE A 314 -22.03 2.10 -19.09
N ILE A 315 -23.10 2.51 -18.40
CA ILE A 315 -24.47 2.60 -18.93
C ILE A 315 -25.19 3.69 -18.11
N GLN A 316 -25.39 4.89 -18.67
CA GLN A 316 -26.35 5.85 -18.13
C GLN A 316 -27.09 6.73 -19.16
N PRO A 317 -27.83 6.16 -20.14
CA PRO A 317 -28.56 6.94 -21.17
C PRO A 317 -29.74 7.81 -20.67
N ASN A 318 -29.95 7.95 -19.36
CA ASN A 318 -31.25 8.35 -18.82
C ASN A 318 -31.19 9.39 -17.68
N HIS A 319 -30.05 10.07 -17.50
CA HIS A 319 -29.93 11.25 -16.64
C HIS A 319 -28.80 12.17 -17.15
N PHE A 320 -29.16 13.43 -17.43
CA PHE A 320 -28.33 14.51 -17.97
C PHE A 320 -27.88 14.39 -19.44
N TYR A 321 -27.62 15.55 -20.04
CA TYR A 321 -27.46 15.73 -21.48
C TYR A 321 -26.04 15.39 -21.96
N GLY A 322 -25.86 14.13 -22.38
CA GLY A 322 -24.69 13.69 -23.14
C GLY A 322 -23.77 12.73 -22.39
N ASP A 323 -24.21 11.49 -22.16
CA ASP A 323 -23.34 10.42 -21.64
C ASP A 323 -23.36 9.16 -22.51
N THR A 324 -22.70 9.25 -23.66
CA THR A 324 -22.06 8.09 -24.32
C THR A 324 -20.68 8.50 -24.83
N MET A 325 -19.63 7.99 -24.16
CA MET A 325 -18.23 7.93 -24.65
C MET A 325 -17.41 9.24 -24.72
N ALA A 326 -16.76 9.62 -23.61
CA ALA A 326 -15.67 10.61 -23.61
C ALA A 326 -14.29 9.99 -23.25
N ALA A 327 -13.65 9.42 -24.28
CA ALA A 327 -12.25 8.96 -24.32
C ALA A 327 -11.90 7.74 -23.47
N THR A 328 -12.30 6.53 -23.91
CA THR A 328 -11.49 5.34 -23.59
C THR A 328 -10.22 5.37 -24.45
N ARG A 329 -9.06 5.57 -23.81
CA ARG A 329 -7.72 5.45 -24.43
C ARG A 329 -7.47 4.05 -25.02
N GLU A 330 -6.28 3.84 -25.61
CA GLU A 330 -5.79 2.49 -25.93
C GLU A 330 -5.90 1.58 -24.70
N ARG A 331 -6.89 0.66 -24.72
CA ARG A 331 -7.37 -0.08 -23.53
C ARG A 331 -6.43 -1.17 -23.04
N ASP A 332 -5.29 -1.38 -23.71
CA ASP A 332 -4.38 -2.47 -23.39
C ASP A 332 -3.32 -2.09 -22.36
N ARG A 333 -3.39 -2.81 -21.24
CA ARG A 333 -2.38 -2.86 -20.19
C ARG A 333 -0.98 -3.05 -20.78
N PRO A 334 0.04 -2.27 -20.38
CA PRO A 334 1.41 -2.43 -20.88
C PRO A 334 1.94 -3.86 -20.72
N GLY A 335 2.47 -4.38 -21.83
CA GLY A 335 3.04 -5.72 -21.91
C GLY A 335 4.23 -5.93 -20.95
N PHE A 336 4.56 -7.19 -20.69
CA PHE A 336 5.55 -7.61 -19.69
C PHE A 336 6.90 -6.86 -19.75
N LEU A 337 7.40 -6.56 -20.96
CA LEU A 337 8.68 -5.86 -21.17
C LEU A 337 8.53 -4.33 -21.30
N SER A 338 7.38 -3.75 -20.99
CA SER A 338 7.12 -2.29 -21.01
C SER A 338 6.72 -1.84 -19.59
N PRO A 339 7.69 -1.62 -18.69
CA PRO A 339 7.41 -1.11 -17.35
C PRO A 339 6.89 0.34 -17.44
N ALA A 340 5.95 0.68 -16.57
CA ALA A 340 5.31 1.99 -16.51
C ALA A 340 5.33 2.63 -15.11
N GLY A 341 5.66 1.84 -14.09
CA GLY A 341 5.95 2.31 -12.75
C GLY A 341 7.20 1.64 -12.19
N GLY A 342 7.61 2.09 -11.01
CA GLY A 342 8.78 1.55 -10.31
C GLY A 342 9.00 2.23 -8.96
N ALA A 343 9.99 1.72 -8.23
CA ALA A 343 10.47 2.34 -6.99
C ALA A 343 11.97 2.14 -6.83
N ALA A 344 12.65 3.09 -6.23
CA ALA A 344 14.04 2.93 -5.82
C ALA A 344 14.31 3.58 -4.46
N SER A 345 15.24 3.00 -3.71
CA SER A 345 15.71 3.53 -2.44
C SER A 345 17.22 3.41 -2.30
N PHE A 346 17.76 4.30 -1.48
CA PHE A 346 19.13 4.30 -1.01
C PHE A 346 19.08 4.45 0.51
N VAL A 347 19.76 3.58 1.25
CA VAL A 347 19.90 3.68 2.72
C VAL A 347 21.35 3.49 3.09
N PHE A 348 21.96 4.53 3.67
CA PHE A 348 23.26 4.46 4.34
C PHE A 348 23.06 4.16 5.82
N ALA A 349 23.92 3.33 6.39
CA ALA A 349 23.98 3.07 7.82
C ALA A 349 25.42 2.97 8.34
N ARG A 350 25.64 3.37 9.58
CA ARG A 350 26.88 3.23 10.33
C ARG A 350 26.57 2.82 11.76
N LYS A 351 27.23 1.76 12.23
CA LYS A 351 27.26 1.31 13.61
C LYS A 351 28.51 1.82 14.31
N GLY A 352 28.41 2.12 15.59
CA GLY A 352 29.52 2.49 16.45
C GLY A 352 29.24 2.11 17.90
N GLU A 353 30.21 2.37 18.78
CA GLU A 353 30.04 2.18 20.22
C GLU A 353 29.15 3.30 20.78
N LEU A 354 29.68 4.53 20.79
CA LEU A 354 28.98 5.73 21.26
C LEU A 354 27.80 6.16 20.37
N PHE A 355 27.86 5.97 19.05
CA PHE A 355 26.80 6.43 18.14
C PHE A 355 26.60 5.56 16.90
N ASP A 356 25.33 5.41 16.54
CA ASP A 356 24.82 4.78 15.32
C ASP A 356 24.06 5.82 14.49
N ILE A 357 24.17 5.75 13.15
CA ILE A 357 23.48 6.66 12.22
C ILE A 357 22.88 5.86 11.06
N LEU A 358 21.63 6.14 10.70
CA LEU A 358 20.98 5.70 9.47
C LEU A 358 20.41 6.90 8.73
N ALA A 359 20.60 6.94 7.40
CA ALA A 359 20.02 7.94 6.53
C ALA A 359 19.55 7.30 5.21
N GLY A 360 18.29 7.49 4.83
CA GLY A 360 17.69 6.88 3.66
C GLY A 360 16.78 7.83 2.88
N TYR A 361 16.74 7.63 1.56
CA TYR A 361 15.81 8.27 0.62
C TYR A 361 15.12 7.20 -0.23
N SER A 362 13.82 7.38 -0.48
CA SER A 362 12.97 6.48 -1.27
C SER A 362 12.13 7.30 -2.25
N VAL A 363 11.95 6.78 -3.46
CA VAL A 363 11.07 7.35 -4.49
C VAL A 363 10.31 6.23 -5.21
N ARG A 364 9.00 6.43 -5.40
CA ARG A 364 8.08 5.50 -6.05
C ARG A 364 7.20 6.26 -7.02
N ARG A 365 7.01 5.70 -8.22
CA ARG A 365 6.13 6.21 -9.27
C ARG A 365 5.21 5.11 -9.75
N THR A 366 3.91 5.36 -9.73
CA THR A 366 2.88 4.44 -10.23
C THR A 366 1.78 5.24 -10.89
N GLY A 367 1.51 4.96 -12.17
CA GLY A 367 0.39 5.53 -12.89
C GLY A 367 -0.97 4.93 -12.48
N ASN A 368 -2.04 5.29 -13.18
CA ASN A 368 -3.34 4.64 -13.04
C ASN A 368 -3.21 3.15 -13.38
N TYR A 369 -3.70 2.24 -12.54
CA TYR A 369 -3.60 0.80 -12.80
C TYR A 369 -4.74 0.28 -13.69
N PHE A 370 -4.59 -0.89 -14.30
CA PHE A 370 -5.69 -1.54 -15.03
C PHE A 370 -6.39 -2.60 -14.17
N ALA A 371 -7.71 -2.69 -14.28
CA ALA A 371 -8.53 -3.73 -13.67
C ALA A 371 -8.20 -5.13 -14.24
N GLY A 372 -8.62 -6.20 -13.56
CA GLY A 372 -8.53 -7.57 -14.10
C GLY A 372 -9.53 -7.85 -15.22
N ARG A 373 -9.25 -8.81 -16.11
CA ARG A 373 -10.13 -9.21 -17.23
C ARG A 373 -11.07 -10.39 -16.92
N GLN A 374 -10.87 -11.08 -15.79
CA GLN A 374 -11.52 -12.37 -15.51
C GLN A 374 -12.49 -12.37 -14.32
N GLY A 375 -13.72 -12.81 -14.55
CA GLY A 375 -14.73 -12.99 -13.51
C GLY A 375 -16.15 -12.90 -14.07
N LYS A 376 -17.14 -13.39 -13.31
CA LYS A 376 -18.57 -13.26 -13.68
C LYS A 376 -19.08 -11.81 -13.65
N TYR A 377 -18.38 -10.93 -12.92
CA TYR A 377 -18.77 -9.55 -12.67
C TYR A 377 -17.85 -8.52 -13.35
N ALA A 378 -17.00 -8.97 -14.28
CA ALA A 378 -16.18 -8.11 -15.13
C ALA A 378 -17.01 -7.75 -16.38
N PRO A 379 -17.41 -6.48 -16.59
CA PRO A 379 -18.11 -6.08 -17.81
C PRO A 379 -17.24 -6.32 -19.04
N ARG A 380 -17.82 -6.86 -20.11
CA ARG A 380 -17.14 -7.17 -21.36
C ARG A 380 -17.82 -6.47 -22.51
N GLU A 381 -17.00 -5.96 -23.42
CA GLU A 381 -17.47 -5.35 -24.66
C GLU A 381 -18.11 -6.41 -25.57
N THR A 382 -19.32 -6.13 -26.05
CA THR A 382 -20.08 -7.04 -26.93
C THR A 382 -19.83 -6.78 -28.42
N GLY A 383 -19.47 -5.54 -28.78
CA GLY A 383 -19.42 -5.08 -30.17
C GLY A 383 -20.78 -4.98 -30.87
N THR A 384 -21.89 -5.24 -30.15
CA THR A 384 -23.26 -5.20 -30.67
C THR A 384 -24.15 -4.36 -29.75
N PRO A 385 -25.12 -3.60 -30.30
CA PRO A 385 -26.07 -2.83 -29.50
C PRO A 385 -26.75 -3.66 -28.41
N SER A 386 -27.00 -3.02 -27.27
CA SER A 386 -27.78 -3.64 -26.19
C SER A 386 -29.18 -4.02 -26.69
N PRO A 387 -29.86 -5.04 -26.13
CA PRO A 387 -31.23 -5.38 -26.52
C PRO A 387 -32.22 -4.21 -26.39
N PHE A 388 -31.92 -3.24 -25.54
CA PHE A 388 -32.64 -1.98 -25.39
C PHE A 388 -32.47 -1.06 -26.61
N CYS A 389 -31.23 -0.81 -27.05
CA CYS A 389 -30.99 -0.04 -28.28
C CYS A 389 -31.47 -0.77 -29.54
N ALA A 390 -31.30 -2.10 -29.60
CA ALA A 390 -31.74 -2.92 -30.72
C ALA A 390 -33.27 -3.02 -30.87
N ALA A 391 -34.04 -2.66 -29.84
CA ALA A 391 -35.51 -2.63 -29.88
C ALA A 391 -36.08 -1.35 -30.52
N GLY A 392 -35.27 -0.27 -30.63
CA GLY A 392 -35.69 1.05 -31.09
C GLY A 392 -36.59 1.75 -30.06
N SER A 393 -36.03 2.72 -29.31
CA SER A 393 -36.86 3.53 -28.42
C SER A 393 -37.71 4.52 -29.24
N PRO A 394 -39.01 4.69 -28.95
CA PRO A 394 -39.83 5.76 -29.54
C PRO A 394 -39.46 7.16 -29.00
N GLU A 395 -38.62 7.24 -27.97
CA GLU A 395 -38.17 8.49 -27.36
C GLU A 395 -36.93 9.00 -28.11
N ARG A 396 -37.09 10.10 -28.86
CA ARG A 396 -36.05 10.67 -29.73
C ARG A 396 -34.68 10.82 -29.06
N GLN A 397 -34.63 11.37 -27.83
CA GLN A 397 -33.38 11.53 -27.06
C GLN A 397 -32.66 10.19 -26.81
N MET A 398 -33.43 9.12 -26.62
CA MET A 398 -32.90 7.79 -26.35
C MET A 398 -32.35 7.11 -27.61
N GLN A 399 -32.99 7.36 -28.76
CA GLN A 399 -32.45 6.93 -30.06
C GLN A 399 -31.15 7.68 -30.40
N GLU A 400 -31.13 9.01 -30.25
CA GLU A 400 -29.95 9.86 -30.44
C GLU A 400 -28.76 9.45 -29.52
N LEU A 401 -29.01 8.85 -28.36
CA LEU A 401 -27.98 8.26 -27.48
C LEU A 401 -27.51 6.87 -27.95
N CYS A 402 -28.42 6.00 -28.38
CA CYS A 402 -28.05 4.69 -28.94
C CYS A 402 -27.22 4.82 -30.22
N ASP A 403 -27.51 5.82 -31.07
CA ASP A 403 -26.76 6.11 -32.30
C ASP A 403 -25.36 6.71 -32.04
N ARG A 404 -25.10 7.26 -30.85
CA ARG A 404 -23.81 7.82 -30.42
C ARG A 404 -22.95 6.85 -29.60
N ALA A 405 -23.44 5.65 -29.31
CA ALA A 405 -22.74 4.67 -28.47
C ALA A 405 -21.59 3.94 -29.21
N VAL A 406 -20.35 4.40 -29.00
CA VAL A 406 -19.13 3.80 -29.60
C VAL A 406 -18.82 2.39 -29.07
N ALA A 407 -19.34 2.00 -27.89
CA ALA A 407 -19.14 0.68 -27.31
C ALA A 407 -20.35 0.24 -26.45
N PHE A 408 -20.60 -1.07 -26.42
CA PHE A 408 -21.67 -1.71 -25.65
C PHE A 408 -21.10 -2.83 -24.77
N TYR A 409 -21.73 -3.09 -23.62
CA TYR A 409 -21.26 -4.05 -22.62
C TYR A 409 -22.33 -5.10 -22.26
N ASP A 410 -21.89 -6.31 -21.91
CA ASP A 410 -22.75 -7.47 -21.65
C ASP A 410 -23.50 -7.41 -20.31
N ILE A 411 -22.91 -6.80 -19.28
CA ILE A 411 -23.49 -6.63 -17.94
C ILE A 411 -23.12 -5.29 -17.30
N HIS A 412 -23.98 -4.80 -16.39
CA HIS A 412 -23.57 -3.81 -15.39
C HIS A 412 -22.61 -4.47 -14.38
N GLY A 413 -21.43 -3.89 -14.19
CA GLY A 413 -20.43 -4.39 -13.24
C GLY A 413 -20.71 -3.99 -11.79
N SER A 414 -19.80 -4.37 -10.88
CA SER A 414 -19.79 -3.85 -9.51
C SER A 414 -19.14 -2.46 -9.39
N THR A 415 -18.69 -1.87 -10.51
CA THR A 415 -18.11 -0.51 -10.64
C THR A 415 -18.32 0.02 -12.07
N PRO A 416 -18.19 1.34 -12.32
CA PRO A 416 -18.22 1.93 -13.67
C PRO A 416 -16.91 1.69 -14.48
N PHE A 417 -16.17 0.62 -14.20
CA PHE A 417 -14.96 0.21 -14.92
C PHE A 417 -15.11 -1.22 -15.48
N ALA A 418 -14.70 -1.43 -16.73
CA ALA A 418 -14.84 -2.71 -17.42
C ALA A 418 -13.65 -3.66 -17.15
N GLY A 419 -13.78 -4.91 -17.59
CA GLY A 419 -12.74 -5.92 -17.42
C GLY A 419 -11.49 -5.60 -18.23
N GLY A 420 -10.39 -5.22 -17.55
CA GLY A 420 -9.09 -4.98 -18.18
C GLY A 420 -8.73 -3.54 -18.50
N GLU A 421 -9.56 -2.58 -18.12
CA GLU A 421 -9.49 -1.15 -18.46
C GLU A 421 -8.65 -0.32 -17.45
N GLU A 422 -8.17 0.86 -17.87
CA GLU A 422 -7.53 1.86 -16.99
C GLU A 422 -8.52 2.32 -15.91
N VAL A 423 -8.10 2.28 -14.64
CA VAL A 423 -8.90 2.73 -13.50
C VAL A 423 -8.45 4.14 -13.12
N TYR A 424 -9.22 5.14 -13.51
CA TYR A 424 -8.89 6.56 -13.32
C TYR A 424 -8.71 6.91 -11.83
N ASN A 425 -7.91 7.94 -11.57
CA ASN A 425 -7.61 8.46 -10.24
C ASN A 425 -7.01 7.41 -9.27
N THR A 426 -6.10 6.56 -9.75
CA THR A 426 -5.41 5.55 -8.93
C THR A 426 -3.89 5.67 -8.91
N SER A 427 -3.33 6.65 -9.63
CA SER A 427 -1.90 6.97 -9.60
C SER A 427 -1.40 7.46 -8.24
N ASN A 428 -0.12 7.23 -7.99
CA ASN A 428 0.61 7.73 -6.83
C ASN A 428 2.10 7.92 -7.18
N ASP A 429 2.57 9.16 -7.08
CA ASP A 429 3.97 9.52 -6.89
C ASP A 429 4.24 9.65 -5.39
N THR A 430 5.28 9.01 -4.87
CA THR A 430 5.70 9.13 -3.45
C THR A 430 7.21 9.35 -3.36
N GLU A 431 7.63 10.28 -2.51
CA GLU A 431 9.01 10.47 -2.07
C GLU A 431 9.07 10.40 -0.53
N SER A 432 10.16 9.89 0.03
CA SER A 432 10.30 9.74 1.48
C SER A 432 11.74 9.80 1.95
N VAL A 433 11.94 10.35 3.15
CA VAL A 433 13.23 10.48 3.83
C VAL A 433 13.13 9.83 5.22
N LEU A 434 14.16 9.09 5.62
CA LEU A 434 14.34 8.58 6.96
C LEU A 434 15.73 8.94 7.46
N VAL A 435 15.84 9.62 8.61
CA VAL A 435 17.11 9.86 9.30
C VAL A 435 16.95 9.43 10.75
N LYS A 436 17.87 8.60 11.25
CA LYS A 436 17.88 8.14 12.65
C LYS A 436 19.31 8.20 13.18
N ALA A 437 19.46 8.62 14.43
CA ALA A 437 20.71 8.53 15.18
C ALA A 437 20.42 7.91 16.55
N ALA A 438 21.21 6.95 16.99
CA ALA A 438 21.16 6.43 18.36
C ALA A 438 22.49 6.72 19.05
N ILE A 439 22.43 7.19 20.30
CA ILE A 439 23.56 7.66 21.08
C ILE A 439 23.57 6.89 22.41
N ARG A 440 24.71 6.32 22.77
CA ARG A 440 24.91 5.51 23.98
C ARG A 440 25.91 6.21 24.91
N PRO A 441 25.49 7.20 25.73
CA PRO A 441 26.42 7.97 26.56
C PRO A 441 27.02 7.17 27.73
N ALA A 442 26.40 6.06 28.11
CA ALA A 442 26.89 5.04 29.04
C ALA A 442 26.09 3.74 28.79
N ASP A 443 26.52 2.61 29.35
CA ASP A 443 25.99 1.29 28.99
C ASP A 443 24.51 1.06 29.36
N ASP A 444 24.01 1.69 30.44
CA ASP A 444 22.59 1.64 30.82
C ASP A 444 21.70 2.64 30.06
N HIS A 445 22.27 3.49 29.19
CA HIS A 445 21.60 4.64 28.59
C HIS A 445 21.59 4.61 27.04
N VAL A 446 20.41 4.82 26.45
CA VAL A 446 20.27 5.02 24.99
C VAL A 446 19.36 6.22 24.69
N LEU A 447 19.81 7.13 23.84
CA LEU A 447 19.00 8.21 23.25
C LEU A 447 18.94 8.04 21.72
N GLU A 448 17.74 7.78 21.20
CA GLU A 448 17.46 7.76 19.77
C GLU A 448 16.75 9.05 19.33
N LEU A 449 17.23 9.65 18.24
CA LEU A 449 16.58 10.76 17.55
C LEU A 449 16.17 10.29 16.14
N GLY A 450 14.98 10.66 15.69
CA GLY A 450 14.44 10.26 14.40
C GLY A 450 13.74 11.41 13.66
N TYR A 451 13.92 11.46 12.34
CA TYR A 451 13.14 12.25 11.41
C TYR A 451 12.61 11.35 10.30
N GLY A 452 11.32 11.46 9.99
CA GLY A 452 10.66 10.74 8.90
C GLY A 452 9.78 11.68 8.09
N GLY A 453 10.22 11.99 6.87
CA GLY A 453 9.47 12.79 5.90
C GLY A 453 8.80 11.92 4.85
N TYR A 454 7.55 12.22 4.50
CA TYR A 454 6.78 11.54 3.45
C TYR A 454 6.03 12.59 2.63
N TRP A 455 6.21 12.58 1.31
CA TRP A 455 5.53 13.47 0.37
C TRP A 455 4.91 12.64 -0.75
N SER A 456 3.67 12.93 -1.11
CA SER A 456 2.96 12.18 -2.15
C SER A 456 2.04 13.08 -2.98
N ILE A 457 1.93 12.75 -4.26
CA ILE A 457 0.99 13.36 -5.22
C ILE A 457 0.21 12.20 -5.86
N PHE A 458 -1.11 12.21 -5.73
CA PHE A 458 -1.92 11.05 -6.11
C PHE A 458 -3.24 11.41 -6.81
N GLY A 459 -3.68 10.50 -7.68
CA GLY A 459 -5.06 10.45 -8.13
C GLY A 459 -5.98 10.06 -6.97
N GLU A 460 -7.13 10.73 -6.85
CA GLU A 460 -8.13 10.40 -5.84
C GLU A 460 -9.53 10.31 -6.45
N ASN A 461 -10.07 9.09 -6.51
CA ASN A 461 -11.51 8.90 -6.62
C ASN A 461 -12.17 9.41 -5.34
N TYR A 462 -13.08 10.39 -5.43
CA TYR A 462 -13.84 10.90 -4.28
C TYR A 462 -15.15 10.11 -4.13
N PRO A 463 -15.35 9.30 -3.06
CA PRO A 463 -16.52 8.45 -2.91
C PRO A 463 -17.86 9.17 -3.01
N GLY A 464 -17.95 10.40 -2.49
CA GLY A 464 -19.16 11.23 -2.61
C GLY A 464 -19.53 11.66 -4.04
N ALA A 465 -18.63 11.54 -5.02
CA ALA A 465 -18.91 11.75 -6.44
C ALA A 465 -19.26 10.43 -7.16
N LEU A 466 -18.72 9.30 -6.70
CA LEU A 466 -19.06 7.96 -7.20
C LEU A 466 -20.41 7.49 -6.63
N GLY A 467 -21.50 8.12 -7.09
CA GLY A 467 -22.85 7.87 -6.59
C GLY A 467 -23.39 6.46 -6.84
N SER A 468 -22.93 5.75 -7.88
CA SER A 468 -23.36 4.39 -8.21
C SER A 468 -22.27 3.58 -8.92
N ALA A 469 -22.53 2.29 -9.11
CA ALA A 469 -21.71 1.41 -9.96
C ALA A 469 -21.88 1.67 -11.49
N THR A 470 -22.70 2.64 -11.88
CA THR A 470 -22.96 2.99 -13.29
C THR A 470 -22.56 4.42 -13.65
N GLY A 471 -22.33 5.29 -12.65
CA GLY A 471 -22.09 6.71 -12.84
C GLY A 471 -20.74 7.05 -13.47
N ALA A 472 -20.70 8.20 -14.14
CA ALA A 472 -19.51 8.74 -14.78
C ALA A 472 -18.36 8.99 -13.78
N VAL A 473 -17.14 8.63 -14.18
CA VAL A 473 -15.89 8.89 -13.44
C VAL A 473 -14.99 9.81 -14.26
N TYR A 474 -14.76 11.00 -13.75
CA TYR A 474 -13.85 11.99 -14.34
C TYR A 474 -12.42 11.70 -13.87
N GLN A 475 -11.44 11.73 -14.77
CA GLN A 475 -10.03 11.77 -14.39
C GLN A 475 -9.67 13.19 -13.94
N ASN A 476 -9.42 13.36 -12.64
CA ASN A 476 -9.08 14.64 -12.03
C ASN A 476 -7.81 15.21 -12.64
N GLN A 477 -7.86 16.50 -12.99
CA GLN A 477 -6.69 17.26 -13.43
C GLN A 477 -5.88 17.75 -12.22
N ILE A 478 -6.57 18.11 -11.12
CA ILE A 478 -5.95 18.50 -9.87
C ILE A 478 -5.69 17.25 -9.03
N LEU A 479 -4.47 16.73 -9.11
CA LEU A 479 -4.02 15.63 -8.23
C LEU A 479 -3.88 16.12 -6.79
N SER A 480 -4.34 15.30 -5.85
CA SER A 480 -4.19 15.51 -4.41
C SER A 480 -2.71 15.50 -4.01
N LYS A 481 -2.37 16.20 -2.92
CA LYS A 481 -1.01 16.29 -2.38
C LYS A 481 -1.01 16.13 -0.87
N THR A 482 -0.09 15.33 -0.37
CA THR A 482 0.17 15.15 1.06
C THR A 482 1.63 15.39 1.37
N SER A 483 1.91 16.07 2.48
CA SER A 483 3.25 16.16 3.08
C SER A 483 3.16 15.92 4.58
N LEU A 484 3.98 15.00 5.09
CA LEU A 484 4.04 14.59 6.48
C LEU A 484 5.50 14.68 6.95
N ASP A 485 5.74 15.51 7.95
CA ASP A 485 7.02 15.56 8.68
C ASP A 485 6.82 15.00 10.08
N ARG A 486 7.57 13.95 10.45
CA ARG A 486 7.59 13.37 11.80
C ARG A 486 8.97 13.52 12.44
N PHE A 487 8.98 13.92 13.71
CA PHE A 487 10.16 13.98 14.56
C PHE A 487 9.92 13.10 15.79
N THR A 488 10.92 12.32 16.19
CA THR A 488 10.88 11.48 17.39
C THR A 488 12.16 11.63 18.21
N ALA A 489 12.01 11.57 19.53
CA ALA A 489 13.09 11.44 20.50
C ALA A 489 12.69 10.34 21.49
N ARG A 490 13.49 9.28 21.59
CA ARG A 490 13.25 8.14 22.48
C ARG A 490 14.46 7.95 23.37
N TYR A 491 14.25 7.89 24.67
CA TYR A 491 15.30 7.67 25.66
C TYR A 491 14.96 6.42 26.48
N ARG A 492 15.91 5.51 26.66
CA ARG A 492 15.82 4.35 27.55
C ARG A 492 16.94 4.44 28.59
N ARG A 493 16.60 4.11 29.83
CA ARG A 493 17.55 3.85 30.91
C ARG A 493 17.21 2.53 31.60
N ASN A 494 18.12 1.57 31.52
CA ASN A 494 17.95 0.22 32.05
C ASN A 494 19.23 -0.21 32.81
N PRO A 495 19.43 0.24 34.07
CA PRO A 495 20.57 -0.17 34.90
C PRO A 495 20.52 -1.67 35.23
N GLU A 496 21.60 -2.20 35.78
CA GLU A 496 21.67 -3.58 36.27
C GLU A 496 20.71 -3.79 37.47
N GLY A 497 19.49 -4.25 37.19
CA GLY A 497 18.49 -4.61 38.20
C GLY A 497 17.07 -4.64 37.65
N ASP A 498 16.25 -5.56 38.17
CA ASP A 498 14.90 -5.85 37.68
C ASP A 498 13.85 -4.74 37.93
N LEU A 499 14.17 -3.68 38.67
CA LEU A 499 13.19 -2.67 39.09
C LEU A 499 13.02 -1.47 38.13
N ILE A 500 13.99 -1.20 37.26
CA ILE A 500 14.04 0.04 36.46
C ILE A 500 14.37 -0.27 35.00
N ASP A 501 13.35 -0.20 34.15
CA ASP A 501 13.49 -0.09 32.70
C ASP A 501 12.71 1.14 32.23
N LEU A 502 13.30 2.32 32.45
CA LEU A 502 12.67 3.62 32.27
C LEU A 502 12.76 4.05 30.80
N LYS A 503 11.63 4.33 30.17
CA LYS A 503 11.54 4.78 28.77
C LYS A 503 10.76 6.08 28.69
N LEU A 504 11.27 7.02 27.90
CA LEU A 504 10.63 8.27 27.54
C LEU A 504 10.53 8.36 26.01
N ASN A 505 9.32 8.41 25.49
CA ASN A 505 9.02 8.71 24.09
C ASN A 505 8.52 10.16 23.99
N GLY A 506 8.96 10.89 22.97
CA GLY A 506 8.48 12.23 22.65
C GLY A 506 8.46 12.42 21.15
N TRP A 507 7.36 12.95 20.60
CA TRP A 507 7.19 13.02 19.15
C TRP A 507 6.35 14.21 18.70
N ILE A 508 6.58 14.63 17.45
CA ILE A 508 5.85 15.71 16.76
C ILE A 508 5.54 15.23 15.34
N SER A 509 4.27 15.26 14.95
CA SER A 509 3.77 14.96 13.60
C SER A 509 3.13 16.22 12.99
N LYS A 510 3.61 16.64 11.82
CA LYS A 510 3.06 17.76 11.05
C LYS A 510 2.57 17.27 9.69
N LEU A 511 1.26 17.15 9.54
CA LEU A 511 0.61 16.77 8.29
C LEU A 511 0.04 18.00 7.59
N ARG A 512 0.26 18.13 6.28
CA ARG A 512 -0.44 19.07 5.40
C ARG A 512 -1.05 18.27 4.25
N GLU A 513 -2.30 18.54 3.92
CA GLU A 513 -3.04 17.82 2.88
C GLU A 513 -3.84 18.79 2.01
N ASN A 514 -3.95 18.44 0.74
CA ASN A 514 -4.62 19.15 -0.33
C ASN A 514 -5.31 18.07 -1.18
N ALA A 515 -6.63 18.16 -1.35
CA ALA A 515 -7.41 17.21 -2.14
C ALA A 515 -8.54 17.97 -2.87
N PRO A 516 -8.86 17.62 -4.13
CA PRO A 516 -9.86 18.33 -4.92
C PRO A 516 -11.25 18.22 -4.31
N SER A 517 -12.11 19.19 -4.62
CA SER A 517 -13.52 19.16 -4.23
C SER A 517 -14.33 18.13 -5.03
N LEU A 518 -15.61 17.99 -4.70
CA LEU A 518 -16.61 17.22 -5.46
C LEU A 518 -16.69 17.58 -6.96
N VAL A 519 -16.17 18.74 -7.38
CA VAL A 519 -16.24 19.27 -8.75
C VAL A 519 -14.86 19.64 -9.32
N ASN A 520 -13.78 19.03 -8.84
CA ASN A 520 -12.40 19.29 -9.29
C ASN A 520 -11.98 20.78 -9.18
N SER A 521 -12.54 21.53 -8.21
CA SER A 521 -12.21 22.94 -7.95
C SER A 521 -11.02 23.11 -6.99
N ASP A 522 -10.56 24.36 -6.81
CA ASP A 522 -9.37 24.71 -6.01
C ASP A 522 -9.35 24.03 -4.62
N PRO A 523 -8.40 23.12 -4.36
CA PRO A 523 -8.36 22.30 -3.16
C PRO A 523 -8.01 23.09 -1.90
N ALA A 524 -9.00 23.26 -1.03
CA ALA A 524 -8.81 23.85 0.28
C ALA A 524 -7.77 23.08 1.11
N ARG A 525 -6.67 23.76 1.41
CA ARG A 525 -5.49 23.17 2.06
C ARG A 525 -5.74 23.05 3.56
N ARG A 526 -5.51 21.87 4.14
CA ARG A 526 -5.68 21.61 5.57
C ARG A 526 -4.37 21.19 6.25
N TYR A 527 -4.33 21.35 7.57
CA TYR A 527 -3.28 20.80 8.42
C TYR A 527 -3.86 19.94 9.55
N VAL A 528 -3.05 18.98 9.99
CA VAL A 528 -3.13 18.40 11.34
C VAL A 528 -1.73 18.48 11.93
N ASP A 529 -1.60 19.15 13.05
CA ASP A 529 -0.39 19.20 13.87
C ASP A 529 -0.67 18.47 15.18
N SER A 530 0.12 17.45 15.49
CA SER A 530 0.02 16.72 16.75
C SER A 530 1.39 16.51 17.38
N TRP A 531 1.42 16.42 18.71
CA TRP A 531 2.59 16.04 19.47
C TRP A 531 2.17 15.26 20.70
N GLY A 532 3.05 14.41 21.20
CA GLY A 532 2.80 13.62 22.38
C GLY A 532 4.07 13.20 23.10
N THR A 533 3.90 12.71 24.31
CA THR A 533 4.98 12.12 25.10
C THR A 533 4.44 11.02 26.00
N ASP A 534 5.23 9.97 26.15
CA ASP A 534 4.90 8.77 26.91
C ASP A 534 6.09 8.45 27.82
N LEU A 535 5.83 8.21 29.11
CA LEU A 535 6.82 7.86 30.12
C LEU A 535 6.41 6.51 30.73
N THR A 536 7.20 5.47 30.54
CA THR A 536 6.97 4.13 31.09
C THR A 536 8.15 3.66 31.93
N ASN A 537 7.87 2.80 32.92
CA ASN A 537 8.87 2.01 33.62
C ASN A 537 8.36 0.57 33.74
N SER A 538 9.20 -0.41 33.37
CA SER A 538 8.96 -1.81 33.73
C SER A 538 9.68 -2.15 35.04
N SER A 539 9.02 -2.94 35.89
CA SER A 539 9.59 -3.50 37.13
C SER A 539 9.22 -4.97 37.27
N ARG A 540 10.12 -5.74 37.86
CA ARG A 540 9.97 -7.16 38.21
C ARG A 540 10.41 -7.39 39.64
N ILE A 541 9.67 -8.23 40.36
CA ILE A 541 9.92 -8.58 41.77
C ILE A 541 9.55 -10.05 41.96
N LEU A 542 10.50 -10.88 42.40
CA LEU A 542 10.17 -12.22 42.88
C LEU A 542 9.51 -12.13 44.25
N THR A 543 8.30 -12.65 44.38
CA THR A 543 7.51 -12.60 45.62
C THR A 543 7.28 -14.01 46.19
N PRO A 544 6.86 -14.16 47.46
CA PRO A 544 6.47 -15.45 48.03
C PRO A 544 5.28 -16.13 47.33
N ILE A 545 4.60 -15.45 46.41
CA ILE A 545 3.46 -15.95 45.63
C ILE A 545 3.72 -15.94 44.11
N GLY A 546 4.99 -15.92 43.69
CA GLY A 546 5.41 -15.96 42.29
C GLY A 546 6.19 -14.74 41.81
N LEU A 547 6.63 -14.78 40.55
CA LEU A 547 7.22 -13.60 39.89
C LEU A 547 6.10 -12.59 39.61
N PHE A 548 6.25 -11.37 40.13
CA PHE A 548 5.40 -10.24 39.81
C PHE A 548 6.12 -9.34 38.81
N SER A 549 5.43 -8.91 37.75
CA SER A 549 5.90 -7.88 36.83
C SER A 549 4.85 -6.78 36.67
N ALA A 550 5.30 -5.54 36.50
CA ALA A 550 4.44 -4.39 36.31
C ALA A 550 5.07 -3.46 35.26
N ASP A 551 4.27 -3.09 34.27
CA ASP A 551 4.59 -2.03 33.32
C ASP A 551 3.66 -0.86 33.65
N TYR A 552 4.21 0.30 34.01
CA TYR A 552 3.40 1.45 34.44
C TYR A 552 3.92 2.77 33.91
N GLY A 553 3.03 3.75 33.75
CA GLY A 553 3.41 4.99 33.09
C GLY A 553 2.32 6.05 32.98
N ALA A 554 2.69 7.11 32.27
CA ALA A 554 1.82 8.23 31.92
C ALA A 554 2.01 8.55 30.43
N SER A 555 0.94 9.03 29.76
CA SER A 555 1.08 9.62 28.42
C SER A 555 0.22 10.86 28.24
N PHE A 556 0.66 11.70 27.32
CA PHE A 556 0.00 12.93 26.91
C PHE A 556 -0.02 13.06 25.39
N LEU A 557 -1.15 13.53 24.86
CA LEU A 557 -1.37 13.83 23.44
C LEU A 557 -2.01 15.20 23.28
N HIS A 558 -1.50 16.00 22.35
CA HIS A 558 -2.17 17.18 21.82
C HIS A 558 -2.34 17.08 20.31
N GLU A 559 -3.51 17.44 19.81
CA GLU A 559 -3.86 17.46 18.38
C GLU A 559 -4.56 18.79 18.03
N LYS A 560 -4.19 19.40 16.91
CA LYS A 560 -4.83 20.58 16.34
C LYS A 560 -5.02 20.42 14.83
N ALA A 561 -6.23 20.68 14.35
CA ALA A 561 -6.57 20.64 12.92
C ALA A 561 -7.16 21.97 12.45
N GLY A 562 -6.99 22.31 11.16
CA GLY A 562 -7.55 23.54 10.58
C GLY A 562 -7.17 23.81 9.12
N PRO A 563 -7.59 24.96 8.56
CA PRO A 563 -7.18 25.44 7.23
C PRO A 563 -5.73 25.97 7.22
N ILE A 564 -5.08 25.93 6.06
CA ILE A 564 -3.87 26.74 5.81
C ILE A 564 -4.31 28.08 5.21
N GLY A 565 -4.34 29.13 6.04
CA GLY A 565 -4.90 30.44 5.67
C GLY A 565 -6.37 30.57 6.08
N THR A 566 -7.11 31.44 5.41
CA THR A 566 -8.56 31.65 5.65
C THR A 566 -9.41 30.82 4.69
N TRP A 567 -10.57 30.35 5.16
CA TRP A 567 -11.58 29.76 4.28
C TRP A 567 -12.17 30.84 3.35
N GLN A 568 -11.92 30.74 2.05
CA GLN A 568 -12.57 31.58 1.04
C GLN A 568 -13.88 30.93 0.60
N MET A 569 -15.01 31.59 0.91
CA MET A 569 -16.33 31.15 0.43
C MET A 569 -16.55 31.58 -1.02
N ASN A 570 -16.35 30.65 -1.97
CA ASN A 570 -16.66 30.81 -3.39
C ASN A 570 -17.96 30.08 -3.79
N GLY A 571 -18.88 29.86 -2.84
CA GLY A 571 -20.14 29.11 -3.00
C GLY A 571 -19.96 27.58 -3.06
N TRP A 572 -18.97 27.10 -3.81
CA TRP A 572 -18.77 25.68 -4.11
C TRP A 572 -17.75 24.97 -3.21
N THR A 573 -16.85 25.73 -2.57
CA THR A 573 -15.85 25.20 -1.62
C THR A 573 -16.35 25.43 -0.18
N PRO A 574 -16.86 24.40 0.51
CA PRO A 574 -17.43 24.56 1.84
C PRO A 574 -16.33 24.61 2.92
N PRO A 575 -16.58 25.28 4.07
CA PRO A 575 -15.59 25.35 5.14
C PRO A 575 -15.41 23.98 5.81
N GLY A 576 -14.15 23.54 5.86
CA GLY A 576 -13.71 22.39 6.64
C GLY A 576 -13.49 22.74 8.11
N ARG A 577 -13.17 21.72 8.91
CA ARG A 577 -13.09 21.76 10.38
C ARG A 577 -11.90 22.57 10.90
N GLU A 578 -12.08 23.27 12.01
CA GLU A 578 -11.00 23.79 12.85
C GLU A 578 -11.22 23.42 14.33
N GLY A 579 -10.20 22.88 15.01
CA GLY A 579 -10.34 22.44 16.40
C GLY A 579 -9.04 21.99 17.07
N SER A 580 -9.13 21.71 18.37
CA SER A 580 -8.00 21.18 19.16
C SER A 580 -8.46 20.22 20.26
N ARG A 581 -7.76 19.09 20.41
CA ARG A 581 -7.92 18.07 21.47
C ARG A 581 -6.64 17.97 22.29
N SER A 582 -6.77 17.74 23.59
CA SER A 582 -5.69 17.29 24.47
C SER A 582 -6.18 16.10 25.29
N GLU A 583 -5.32 15.14 25.56
CA GLU A 583 -5.63 13.92 26.29
C GLU A 583 -4.48 13.56 27.21
N TYR A 584 -4.81 13.19 28.45
CA TYR A 584 -3.89 12.73 29.48
C TYR A 584 -4.23 11.27 29.84
N SER A 585 -3.24 10.49 30.23
CA SER A 585 -3.42 9.11 30.68
C SER A 585 -2.44 8.75 31.79
N LEU A 586 -2.92 7.97 32.76
CA LEU A 586 -2.12 7.20 33.71
C LEU A 586 -2.49 5.73 33.55
N PHE A 587 -1.51 4.85 33.43
CA PHE A 587 -1.77 3.44 33.11
C PHE A 587 -0.81 2.47 33.78
N THR A 588 -1.26 1.23 33.91
CA THR A 588 -0.44 0.08 34.27
C THR A 588 -1.04 -1.20 33.70
N ASP A 589 -0.20 -2.09 33.19
CA ASP A 589 -0.49 -3.52 33.15
C ASP A 589 0.41 -4.21 34.21
N MET A 590 -0.06 -5.33 34.77
CA MET A 590 0.58 -6.13 35.82
C MET A 590 0.37 -7.61 35.56
N ALA A 591 1.36 -8.45 35.88
CA ALA A 591 1.24 -9.89 35.83
C ALA A 591 1.82 -10.56 37.09
N LEU A 592 1.26 -11.72 37.43
CA LEU A 592 1.72 -12.58 38.51
C LEU A 592 1.80 -14.02 38.00
N GLU A 593 2.98 -14.63 38.15
CA GLU A 593 3.30 -15.98 37.72
C GLU A 593 3.55 -16.87 38.96
N PRO A 594 2.49 -17.35 39.64
CA PRO A 594 2.60 -18.14 40.87
C PRO A 594 3.14 -19.56 40.66
N ALA A 595 3.14 -20.06 39.44
CA ALA A 595 3.73 -21.34 39.05
C ALA A 595 4.03 -21.34 37.55
N GLU A 596 4.97 -22.17 37.09
CA GLU A 596 5.36 -22.26 35.67
C GLU A 596 4.19 -22.58 34.71
N TRP A 597 3.12 -23.21 35.22
CA TRP A 597 1.91 -23.56 34.47
C TRP A 597 0.77 -22.53 34.57
N LEU A 598 0.92 -21.45 35.37
CA LEU A 598 -0.17 -20.50 35.68
C LEU A 598 0.32 -19.06 35.72
N ARG A 599 -0.36 -18.19 34.97
CA ARG A 599 -0.13 -16.74 34.97
C ARG A 599 -1.45 -15.97 35.03
N PHE A 600 -1.50 -14.94 35.87
CA PHE A 600 -2.57 -13.95 35.91
C PHE A 600 -2.08 -12.61 35.35
N ASN A 601 -2.93 -11.91 34.61
CA ASN A 601 -2.70 -10.56 34.12
C ASN A 601 -3.81 -9.64 34.68
N ALA A 602 -3.46 -8.42 35.05
CA ALA A 602 -4.37 -7.35 35.40
C ALA A 602 -3.91 -6.05 34.74
N GLY A 603 -4.82 -5.12 34.45
CA GLY A 603 -4.44 -3.83 33.89
C GLY A 603 -5.48 -2.76 34.18
N ALA A 604 -5.03 -1.50 34.24
CA ALA A 604 -5.84 -0.34 34.55
C ALA A 604 -5.33 0.90 33.80
N ARG A 605 -6.26 1.77 33.38
CA ARG A 605 -5.94 3.10 32.84
C ARG A 605 -6.99 4.10 33.26
N TYR A 606 -6.56 5.22 33.82
CA TYR A 606 -7.36 6.45 33.87
C TYR A 606 -6.95 7.34 32.69
N GLN A 607 -7.92 7.91 31.99
CA GLN A 607 -7.69 8.83 30.88
C GLN A 607 -8.70 9.99 30.93
N GLU A 608 -8.25 11.19 30.58
CA GLU A 608 -9.06 12.41 30.58
C GLU A 608 -8.77 13.21 29.30
N TYR A 609 -9.81 13.74 28.64
CA TYR A 609 -9.63 14.63 27.49
C TYR A 609 -10.36 15.96 27.61
N SER A 610 -9.85 16.94 26.86
CA SER A 610 -10.45 18.25 26.66
C SER A 610 -10.40 18.59 25.16
N LEU A 611 -11.55 18.94 24.58
CA LEU A 611 -11.70 19.24 23.16
C LEU A 611 -12.45 20.57 22.98
N LYS A 612 -11.97 21.37 22.02
CA LYS A 612 -12.57 22.64 21.64
C LYS A 612 -12.72 22.76 20.12
N ASP A 613 -13.94 22.95 19.67
CA ASP A 613 -14.28 23.44 18.33
C ASP A 613 -13.85 24.92 18.19
N ARG A 614 -13.32 25.29 17.02
CA ARG A 614 -12.82 26.63 16.70
C ARG A 614 -13.30 27.11 15.32
N GLN A 615 -14.33 26.49 14.75
CA GLN A 615 -14.76 26.67 13.36
C GLN A 615 -14.79 28.14 12.89
N SER A 616 -13.92 28.46 11.93
CA SER A 616 -13.79 29.77 11.31
C SER A 616 -14.55 29.82 9.98
N GLY A 617 -15.68 30.53 9.94
CA GLY A 617 -16.54 30.66 8.76
C GLY A 617 -17.63 29.59 8.64
N THR A 618 -18.88 30.04 8.43
CA THR A 618 -20.08 29.20 8.51
C THR A 618 -21.16 29.61 7.51
N VAL A 619 -21.68 28.62 6.77
CA VAL A 619 -23.01 28.64 6.14
C VAL A 619 -24.06 27.97 7.05
N TYR A 620 -23.61 27.06 7.92
CA TYR A 620 -24.45 26.25 8.79
C TYR A 620 -24.28 26.68 10.25
N TYR A 621 -25.40 27.01 10.90
CA TYR A 621 -25.40 27.47 12.29
C TYR A 621 -25.29 26.30 13.28
N SER A 622 -24.16 26.23 13.99
CA SER A 622 -23.95 25.36 15.14
C SER A 622 -23.12 26.08 16.19
N GLU A 623 -23.41 25.87 17.47
CA GLU A 623 -22.61 26.41 18.56
C GLU A 623 -21.20 25.79 18.60
N LEU A 624 -20.19 26.61 18.95
CA LEU A 624 -18.81 26.15 19.11
C LEU A 624 -18.67 25.39 20.44
N LEU A 625 -18.58 24.07 20.36
CA LEU A 625 -18.55 23.20 21.54
C LEU A 625 -17.16 23.14 22.19
N LYS A 626 -17.12 23.34 23.51
CA LYS A 626 -16.03 22.87 24.38
C LYS A 626 -16.56 21.72 25.22
N ARG A 627 -15.85 20.59 25.24
CA ARG A 627 -16.19 19.39 26.00
C ARG A 627 -14.97 18.81 26.72
N GLY A 628 -15.22 18.00 27.74
CA GLY A 628 -14.22 17.15 28.38
C GLY A 628 -14.91 16.00 29.10
N GLU A 629 -14.20 14.90 29.25
CA GLU A 629 -14.72 13.64 29.80
C GLU A 629 -13.55 12.78 30.29
N ASP A 630 -13.81 11.89 31.24
CA ASP A 630 -12.87 10.91 31.75
C ASP A 630 -13.28 9.47 31.37
N ALA A 631 -12.36 8.52 31.58
CA ALA A 631 -12.71 7.10 31.62
C ALA A 631 -11.74 6.31 32.49
N PHE A 632 -12.27 5.28 33.16
CA PHE A 632 -11.51 4.25 33.83
C PHE A 632 -11.66 2.92 33.09
N ASN A 633 -10.56 2.48 32.47
CA ASN A 633 -10.44 1.25 31.71
C ASN A 633 -9.75 0.19 32.57
N PHE A 634 -10.09 -1.09 32.39
CA PHE A 634 -9.42 -2.18 33.10
C PHE A 634 -9.42 -3.50 32.31
N SER A 635 -8.50 -4.39 32.66
CA SER A 635 -8.39 -5.72 32.07
C SER A 635 -8.02 -6.76 33.12
N LEU A 636 -8.51 -7.98 32.92
CA LEU A 636 -8.19 -9.17 33.72
C LEU A 636 -7.96 -10.33 32.77
N GLY A 637 -6.95 -11.15 33.02
CA GLY A 637 -6.63 -12.31 32.19
C GLY A 637 -6.01 -13.44 32.99
N ALA A 638 -6.19 -14.66 32.50
CA ALA A 638 -5.57 -15.86 33.05
C ALA A 638 -5.03 -16.72 31.90
N THR A 639 -3.83 -17.27 32.10
CA THR A 639 -3.12 -18.14 31.17
C THR A 639 -2.73 -19.42 31.88
N LEU A 640 -3.00 -20.56 31.26
CA LEU A 640 -2.69 -21.90 31.74
C LEU A 640 -1.78 -22.60 30.72
N MET A 641 -0.69 -23.19 31.20
CA MET A 641 0.27 -23.96 30.39
C MET A 641 0.32 -25.40 30.94
N PRO A 642 -0.72 -26.22 30.69
CA PRO A 642 -0.90 -27.50 31.39
C PRO A 642 0.02 -28.62 30.92
N VAL A 643 0.61 -28.49 29.73
CA VAL A 643 1.64 -29.37 29.16
C VAL A 643 2.53 -28.54 28.21
N ASP A 644 3.75 -29.01 27.95
CA ASP A 644 4.70 -28.34 27.06
C ASP A 644 4.08 -27.95 25.72
N GLY A 645 4.33 -26.71 25.30
CA GLY A 645 3.85 -26.14 24.05
C GLY A 645 2.39 -25.69 24.04
N LEU A 646 1.51 -26.28 24.87
CA LEU A 646 0.09 -25.90 24.95
C LEU A 646 -0.14 -24.77 25.95
N GLN A 647 -0.73 -23.67 25.48
CA GLN A 647 -1.09 -22.52 26.30
C GLN A 647 -2.56 -22.16 26.06
N LEU A 648 -3.39 -22.25 27.09
CA LEU A 648 -4.80 -21.83 27.08
C LEU A 648 -4.91 -20.46 27.75
N PHE A 649 -5.70 -19.54 27.19
CA PHE A 649 -5.86 -18.20 27.75
C PHE A 649 -7.31 -17.71 27.72
N ALA A 650 -7.67 -16.89 28.69
CA ALA A 650 -8.92 -16.14 28.74
C ALA A 650 -8.64 -14.72 29.23
N ASN A 651 -9.11 -13.72 28.47
CA ASN A 651 -8.95 -12.31 28.75
C ASN A 651 -10.32 -11.60 28.72
N TYR A 652 -10.55 -10.71 29.67
CA TYR A 652 -11.66 -9.76 29.68
C TYR A 652 -11.11 -8.33 29.78
N LYS A 653 -11.62 -7.41 28.96
CA LYS A 653 -11.15 -6.02 28.89
C LYS A 653 -12.32 -5.04 28.76
N ARG A 654 -12.34 -4.00 29.58
CA ARG A 654 -13.17 -2.80 29.40
C ARG A 654 -12.26 -1.62 29.04
N ALA A 655 -12.55 -0.91 27.95
CA ALA A 655 -11.82 0.30 27.59
C ALA A 655 -12.72 1.31 26.87
N ALA A 656 -12.41 2.60 27.00
CA ALA A 656 -13.15 3.67 26.35
C ALA A 656 -12.36 4.35 25.21
N ARG A 657 -13.07 4.79 24.16
CA ARG A 657 -12.56 5.75 23.16
C ARG A 657 -13.24 7.09 23.33
N LEU A 658 -12.44 8.12 23.53
CA LEU A 658 -12.87 9.51 23.61
C LEU A 658 -13.03 10.09 22.18
N PRO A 659 -14.10 10.85 21.85
CA PRO A 659 -14.42 11.33 20.49
C PRO A 659 -13.27 12.07 19.77
N SER A 660 -13.08 11.78 18.48
CA SER A 660 -12.08 12.44 17.64
C SER A 660 -12.48 13.87 17.25
N LEU A 661 -11.52 14.68 16.78
CA LEU A 661 -11.81 16.00 16.21
C LEU A 661 -12.80 15.95 15.05
N MET A 662 -12.80 14.89 14.22
CA MET A 662 -13.75 14.75 13.10
C MET A 662 -15.20 14.57 13.58
N GLU A 663 -15.41 13.84 14.68
CA GLU A 663 -16.74 13.51 15.21
C GLU A 663 -17.33 14.65 16.07
N ALA A 664 -16.48 15.31 16.85
CA ALA A 664 -16.89 16.24 17.89
C ALA A 664 -16.95 17.72 17.46
N THR A 665 -16.50 18.06 16.24
CA THR A 665 -16.51 19.41 15.66
C THR A 665 -17.38 19.52 14.40
N SER A 666 -17.91 20.72 14.14
CA SER A 666 -18.74 21.06 12.97
C SER A 666 -17.92 21.34 11.71
N GLY A 667 -18.55 21.23 10.54
CA GLY A 667 -17.93 21.58 9.25
C GLY A 667 -18.85 21.20 8.09
N PHE A 668 -18.33 21.14 6.85
CA PHE A 668 -19.15 20.83 5.67
C PHE A 668 -20.13 19.66 5.87
N PHE A 669 -21.43 19.97 5.75
CA PHE A 669 -22.55 19.03 5.88
C PHE A 669 -22.67 18.29 7.24
N TYR A 670 -22.03 18.83 8.29
CA TYR A 670 -22.08 18.32 9.66
C TYR A 670 -22.43 19.39 10.67
N ILE A 671 -23.35 19.02 11.56
CA ILE A 671 -23.52 19.67 12.86
C ILE A 671 -22.88 18.80 13.94
N ALA A 672 -22.07 19.42 14.79
CA ALA A 672 -21.62 18.80 16.04
C ALA A 672 -22.83 18.49 16.95
N ASN A 673 -22.65 17.51 17.84
CA ASN A 673 -23.67 17.08 18.78
C ASN A 673 -23.21 17.38 20.22
N PRO A 674 -23.94 18.16 21.02
CA PRO A 674 -23.58 18.40 22.42
C PRO A 674 -23.53 17.10 23.21
N ASP A 675 -24.51 16.21 23.03
CA ASP A 675 -24.74 14.99 23.82
C ASP A 675 -23.76 13.85 23.49
N LEU A 676 -22.80 14.08 22.58
CA LEU A 676 -21.81 13.09 22.14
C LEU A 676 -20.76 12.81 23.24
N HIS A 677 -20.77 11.58 23.74
CA HIS A 677 -19.89 11.06 24.79
C HIS A 677 -19.00 9.91 24.26
N LYS A 678 -18.14 9.34 25.12
CA LYS A 678 -17.24 8.22 24.78
C LYS A 678 -17.97 6.95 24.32
N GLU A 679 -17.25 6.13 23.55
CA GLU A 679 -17.60 4.71 23.34
C GLU A 679 -16.95 3.88 24.45
N GLU A 680 -17.63 2.85 24.98
CA GLU A 680 -17.03 1.89 25.91
C GLU A 680 -17.12 0.45 25.38
N THR A 681 -15.99 -0.14 25.01
CA THR A 681 -15.93 -1.54 24.59
C THR A 681 -15.76 -2.48 25.78
N ARG A 682 -16.51 -3.58 25.76
CA ARG A 682 -16.34 -4.77 26.61
C ARG A 682 -15.94 -5.92 25.70
N ASN A 683 -14.69 -6.33 25.78
CA ASN A 683 -14.10 -7.42 25.00
C ASN A 683 -13.93 -8.67 25.87
N TRP A 684 -14.43 -9.81 25.40
CA TRP A 684 -13.99 -11.14 25.82
C TRP A 684 -13.13 -11.76 24.73
N GLU A 685 -12.03 -12.40 25.12
CA GLU A 685 -11.24 -13.24 24.24
C GLU A 685 -10.84 -14.54 24.95
N ILE A 686 -11.11 -15.69 24.35
CA ILE A 686 -10.77 -17.01 24.88
C ILE A 686 -10.09 -17.80 23.77
N GLY A 687 -8.93 -18.40 24.04
CA GLY A 687 -8.14 -19.06 23.02
C GLY A 687 -7.17 -20.12 23.51
N ALA A 688 -6.54 -20.76 22.53
CA ALA A 688 -5.52 -21.77 22.70
C ALA A 688 -4.40 -21.55 21.69
N ASN A 689 -3.18 -21.57 22.18
CA ASN A 689 -1.94 -21.59 21.42
C ASN A 689 -1.28 -22.95 21.59
N TYR A 690 -0.61 -23.43 20.56
CA TYR A 690 0.19 -24.65 20.62
C TYR A 690 1.45 -24.48 19.76
N THR A 691 2.62 -24.49 20.40
CA THR A 691 3.92 -24.60 19.71
C THR A 691 4.51 -25.99 19.90
N ARG A 692 5.18 -26.52 18.87
CA ARG A 692 5.92 -27.78 18.97
C ARG A 692 7.02 -27.84 17.93
N THR A 693 8.19 -28.31 18.34
CA THR A 693 9.25 -28.80 17.44
C THR A 693 9.24 -30.33 17.41
N GLY A 694 9.79 -30.96 16.36
CA GLY A 694 9.89 -32.42 16.31
C GLY A 694 8.52 -33.11 16.17
N LEU A 695 7.77 -32.73 15.13
CA LEU A 695 6.46 -33.26 14.79
C LEU A 695 6.53 -34.32 13.68
N ILE A 696 7.22 -34.02 12.58
CA ILE A 696 7.41 -34.89 11.40
C ILE A 696 8.91 -35.12 11.15
N THR A 697 9.76 -34.13 11.42
CA THR A 697 11.24 -34.25 11.39
C THR A 697 11.85 -33.62 12.64
N ASP A 698 13.07 -34.01 13.03
CA ASP A 698 13.76 -33.50 14.24
C ASP A 698 14.08 -31.99 14.21
N LYS A 699 13.62 -31.26 13.17
CA LYS A 699 13.92 -29.86 12.87
C LYS A 699 12.74 -29.09 12.28
N ASP A 700 11.53 -29.64 12.33
CA ASP A 700 10.34 -28.88 11.99
C ASP A 700 9.81 -28.10 13.20
N GLU A 701 9.11 -27.00 12.91
CA GLU A 701 8.51 -26.12 13.89
C GLU A 701 7.05 -25.88 13.50
N LEU A 702 6.12 -26.16 14.42
CA LEU A 702 4.69 -25.88 14.27
C LEU A 702 4.27 -24.83 15.31
N GLY A 703 3.56 -23.80 14.86
CA GLY A 703 2.81 -22.87 15.69
C GLY A 703 1.33 -22.85 15.27
N LEU A 704 0.43 -23.02 16.24
CA LEU A 704 -1.02 -22.89 16.08
C LEU A 704 -1.56 -21.85 17.07
N LYS A 705 -2.52 -21.04 16.64
CA LYS A 705 -3.26 -20.08 17.48
C LYS A 705 -4.74 -20.10 17.07
N LEU A 706 -5.64 -20.31 18.02
CA LEU A 706 -7.09 -20.27 17.86
C LEU A 706 -7.69 -19.35 18.92
N ALA A 707 -8.51 -18.38 18.52
CA ALA A 707 -9.18 -17.46 19.43
C ALA A 707 -10.65 -17.27 19.06
N TRP A 708 -11.52 -17.30 20.06
CA TRP A 708 -12.87 -16.74 20.01
C TRP A 708 -12.86 -15.34 20.63
N PHE A 709 -13.57 -14.40 20.01
CA PHE A 709 -13.70 -13.04 20.50
C PHE A 709 -15.15 -12.55 20.44
N ASP A 710 -15.57 -11.78 21.44
CA ASP A 710 -16.84 -11.06 21.49
C ASP A 710 -16.56 -9.60 21.90
N ASN A 711 -16.82 -8.65 21.01
CA ASN A 711 -16.70 -7.22 21.26
C ASN A 711 -18.10 -6.62 21.38
N ASP A 712 -18.47 -6.12 22.57
CA ASP A 712 -19.71 -5.37 22.81
C ASP A 712 -19.37 -3.91 23.13
N VAL A 713 -19.57 -3.01 22.17
CA VAL A 713 -19.28 -1.57 22.29
C VAL A 713 -20.55 -0.81 22.67
N ASP A 714 -20.61 -0.39 23.93
CA ASP A 714 -21.61 0.52 24.51
C ASP A 714 -21.39 1.95 24.00
N GLY A 715 -22.48 2.69 23.76
CA GLY A 715 -22.40 4.08 23.32
C GLY A 715 -21.74 4.28 21.96
N TYR A 716 -21.78 3.28 21.07
CA TYR A 716 -21.05 3.29 19.79
C TYR A 716 -21.37 4.55 18.96
N ILE A 717 -20.34 5.25 18.50
CA ILE A 717 -20.47 6.52 17.78
C ILE A 717 -20.81 6.26 16.31
N ALA A 718 -22.07 6.49 15.97
CA ALA A 718 -22.66 6.36 14.65
C ALA A 718 -23.04 7.73 14.07
N ARG A 719 -23.60 7.74 12.86
CA ARG A 719 -24.04 8.93 12.13
C ARG A 719 -25.49 8.82 11.66
N ARG A 720 -26.25 9.90 11.78
CA ARG A 720 -27.64 10.04 11.32
C ARG A 720 -27.83 11.28 10.45
N TYR A 721 -28.85 11.28 9.60
CA TYR A 721 -29.28 12.45 8.83
C TYR A 721 -30.39 13.19 9.58
N ILE A 722 -30.26 14.51 9.75
CA ILE A 722 -31.25 15.35 10.41
C ILE A 722 -32.02 16.12 9.33
N LEU A 723 -33.17 15.58 8.95
CA LEU A 723 -34.00 16.09 7.84
C LEU A 723 -34.35 17.58 8.01
N GLN A 724 -34.71 18.00 9.23
CA GLN A 724 -35.08 19.37 9.57
C GLN A 724 -33.93 20.39 9.47
N ARG A 725 -32.67 19.91 9.37
CA ARG A 725 -31.47 20.75 9.24
C ARG A 725 -30.68 20.45 7.96
N GLY A 726 -31.18 19.57 7.09
CA GLY A 726 -30.52 19.15 5.85
C GLY A 726 -29.06 18.72 6.02
N SER A 727 -28.69 18.13 7.16
CA SER A 727 -27.29 17.93 7.57
C SER A 727 -27.08 16.58 8.27
N MET A 728 -25.85 16.05 8.26
CA MET A 728 -25.49 14.91 9.10
C MET A 728 -25.19 15.33 10.54
N GLN A 729 -25.48 14.44 11.49
CA GLN A 729 -25.09 14.55 12.89
C GLN A 729 -24.46 13.25 13.38
N VAL A 730 -23.43 13.36 14.20
CA VAL A 730 -22.77 12.23 14.88
C VAL A 730 -23.46 12.01 16.24
N TYR A 731 -23.73 10.75 16.61
CA TYR A 731 -24.46 10.41 17.84
C TYR A 731 -24.10 9.02 18.35
N ASN A 732 -24.20 8.82 19.67
CA ASN A 732 -24.07 7.50 20.28
C ASN A 732 -25.34 6.68 20.03
N ILE A 733 -25.17 5.39 19.73
CA ILE A 733 -26.22 4.37 19.79
C ILE A 733 -25.98 3.48 21.01
N ASP A 734 -27.01 2.77 21.49
CA ASP A 734 -26.88 1.91 22.68
C ASP A 734 -25.70 0.94 22.54
N ARG A 735 -25.66 0.13 21.47
CA ARG A 735 -24.61 -0.87 21.27
C ARG A 735 -24.26 -1.21 19.82
N ALA A 736 -23.01 -1.57 19.59
CA ALA A 736 -22.55 -2.30 18.40
C ALA A 736 -21.76 -3.56 18.81
N LEU A 737 -22.14 -4.72 18.28
CA LEU A 737 -21.59 -6.02 18.66
C LEU A 737 -20.88 -6.70 17.47
N PHE A 738 -19.66 -7.19 17.68
CA PHE A 738 -18.85 -7.90 16.69
C PHE A 738 -18.22 -9.16 17.29
N ARG A 739 -18.57 -10.33 16.75
CA ARG A 739 -18.18 -11.62 17.32
C ARG A 739 -17.74 -12.63 16.27
N GLY A 740 -16.73 -13.42 16.61
CA GLY A 740 -16.16 -14.39 15.68
C GLY A 740 -15.11 -15.34 16.24
N LEU A 741 -14.47 -16.02 15.31
CA LEU A 741 -13.34 -16.93 15.49
C LEU A 741 -12.18 -16.48 14.61
N GLU A 742 -10.96 -16.56 15.12
CA GLU A 742 -9.71 -16.40 14.38
C GLU A 742 -8.83 -17.63 14.56
N ALA A 743 -8.20 -18.08 13.47
CA ALA A 743 -7.21 -19.14 13.48
C ALA A 743 -5.95 -18.69 12.72
N THR A 744 -4.77 -19.07 13.21
CA THR A 744 -3.47 -18.88 12.55
C THR A 744 -2.62 -20.14 12.72
N LEU A 745 -1.89 -20.51 11.67
CA LEU A 745 -0.95 -21.63 11.60
C LEU A 745 0.35 -21.12 10.98
N SER A 746 1.48 -21.53 11.55
CA SER A 746 2.80 -21.45 10.93
C SER A 746 3.45 -22.84 11.01
N TYR A 747 4.09 -23.28 9.95
CA TYR A 747 4.87 -24.51 9.93
C TYR A 747 6.13 -24.33 9.07
N GLU A 748 7.30 -24.61 9.63
CA GLU A 748 8.59 -24.52 8.93
C GLU A 748 9.36 -25.85 9.03
N ASN A 749 10.04 -26.24 7.94
CA ASN A 749 10.85 -27.46 7.89
C ASN A 749 11.90 -27.36 6.77
N GLY A 750 13.19 -27.28 7.10
CA GLY A 750 14.27 -27.43 6.11
C GLY A 750 14.23 -26.47 4.92
N GLY A 751 13.78 -25.22 5.11
CA GLY A 751 13.62 -24.23 4.05
C GLY A 751 12.23 -24.18 3.40
N PHE A 752 11.35 -25.12 3.70
CA PHE A 752 9.90 -24.97 3.48
C PHE A 752 9.31 -24.08 4.59
N SER A 753 8.43 -23.16 4.24
CA SER A 753 7.54 -22.49 5.20
C SER A 753 6.12 -22.38 4.69
N MET A 754 5.16 -22.64 5.56
CA MET A 754 3.72 -22.50 5.31
C MET A 754 3.08 -21.67 6.42
N GLU A 755 2.36 -20.64 6.02
CA GLU A 755 1.54 -19.80 6.91
C GLU A 755 0.11 -19.86 6.43
N ALA A 756 -0.84 -20.10 7.34
CA ALA A 756 -2.26 -20.07 7.02
C ALA A 756 -3.03 -19.30 8.08
N GLY A 757 -4.10 -18.62 7.68
CA GLY A 757 -4.86 -17.79 8.59
C GLY A 757 -6.30 -17.59 8.15
N ALA A 758 -7.22 -17.56 9.10
CA ALA A 758 -8.65 -17.43 8.83
C ALA A 758 -9.39 -16.64 9.91
N THR A 759 -10.48 -15.99 9.49
CA THR A 759 -11.40 -15.26 10.36
C THR A 759 -12.83 -15.55 9.93
N TYR A 760 -13.69 -15.82 10.90
CA TYR A 760 -15.12 -16.07 10.70
C TYR A 760 -15.96 -15.22 11.66
N TYR A 761 -16.96 -14.50 11.15
CA TYR A 761 -17.93 -13.78 11.98
C TYR A 761 -19.24 -14.57 12.07
N ASP A 762 -19.69 -14.86 13.30
CA ASP A 762 -20.98 -15.52 13.54
C ASP A 762 -22.10 -14.49 13.80
N ARG A 763 -21.75 -13.33 14.37
CA ARG A 763 -22.70 -12.31 14.82
C ARG A 763 -22.10 -10.91 14.66
N ILE A 764 -22.82 -10.06 13.92
CA ILE A 764 -22.64 -8.60 13.92
C ILE A 764 -24.03 -7.97 14.10
N ARG A 765 -24.17 -6.99 15.00
CA ARG A 765 -25.44 -6.28 15.29
C ARG A 765 -25.22 -4.84 15.70
N PHE A 766 -26.23 -4.00 15.46
CA PHE A 766 -26.32 -2.61 15.93
C PHE A 766 -27.65 -2.41 16.66
N CYS A 767 -27.65 -1.64 17.75
CA CYS A 767 -28.83 -1.40 18.61
C CYS A 767 -29.00 0.11 18.77
N ARG A 768 -30.12 0.69 18.31
CA ARG A 768 -30.41 2.12 18.48
C ARG A 768 -30.97 2.41 19.89
N PRO A 769 -30.91 3.66 20.37
CA PRO A 769 -31.49 4.08 21.65
C PRO A 769 -32.92 3.60 21.88
N GLY A 770 -33.08 2.65 22.81
CA GLY A 770 -34.38 2.09 23.19
C GLY A 770 -34.98 1.09 22.20
N GLU A 771 -34.25 0.65 21.18
CA GLU A 771 -34.71 -0.30 20.16
C GLU A 771 -34.05 -1.68 20.27
N ALA A 772 -34.67 -2.70 19.65
CA ALA A 772 -34.10 -4.03 19.55
C ALA A 772 -32.91 -4.08 18.58
N CYS A 773 -31.83 -4.77 18.97
CA CYS A 773 -30.63 -4.94 18.15
C CYS A 773 -30.88 -5.64 16.80
N ILE A 774 -30.61 -4.96 15.69
CA ILE A 774 -30.80 -5.46 14.33
C ILE A 774 -29.53 -6.09 13.74
N ALA A 775 -29.70 -7.03 12.81
CA ALA A 775 -28.63 -7.68 12.06
C ALA A 775 -28.41 -6.99 10.69
N SER A 776 -28.20 -5.68 10.71
CA SER A 776 -27.99 -4.78 9.57
C SER A 776 -27.18 -3.57 10.02
N SER A 777 -26.42 -2.91 9.14
CA SER A 777 -25.95 -1.55 9.44
C SER A 777 -27.11 -0.56 9.46
N LEU A 778 -26.88 0.59 10.10
CA LEU A 778 -27.86 1.67 10.23
C LEU A 778 -27.90 2.54 8.96
N ALA A 779 -29.09 3.02 8.61
CA ALA A 779 -29.27 3.89 7.45
C ALA A 779 -28.43 5.19 7.53
N SER A 780 -27.67 5.48 6.47
CA SER A 780 -26.73 6.63 6.35
C SER A 780 -25.55 6.67 7.33
N ASP A 781 -25.27 5.56 8.04
CA ASP A 781 -24.12 5.41 8.94
C ASP A 781 -22.87 4.81 8.26
N PHE A 782 -21.69 5.21 8.72
CA PHE A 782 -20.38 4.80 8.19
C PHE A 782 -20.07 3.30 8.36
N ALA A 783 -20.54 2.66 9.44
CA ALA A 783 -20.27 1.24 9.67
C ALA A 783 -20.83 0.34 8.55
N THR A 784 -21.80 0.84 7.79
CA THR A 784 -22.30 0.24 6.53
C THR A 784 -21.20 -0.25 5.60
N ASN A 785 -20.12 0.51 5.44
CA ASN A 785 -19.00 0.08 4.61
C ASN A 785 -17.87 -0.59 5.40
N TYR A 786 -17.70 -0.28 6.70
CA TYR A 786 -16.70 -0.90 7.57
C TYR A 786 -16.98 -2.36 7.98
N ILE A 787 -18.19 -2.91 7.77
CA ILE A 787 -18.49 -4.32 8.09
C ILE A 787 -17.64 -5.28 7.22
N PRO A 788 -16.80 -6.15 7.81
CA PRO A 788 -15.88 -7.02 7.09
C PRO A 788 -16.57 -8.25 6.45
N PRO A 789 -15.87 -9.01 5.58
CA PRO A 789 -16.34 -10.30 5.07
C PRO A 789 -16.65 -11.30 6.18
N ARG A 790 -17.70 -12.13 6.00
CA ARG A 790 -18.08 -13.18 6.96
C ARG A 790 -17.00 -14.25 7.13
N TRP A 791 -16.28 -14.52 6.04
CA TRP A 791 -15.08 -15.33 5.99
C TRP A 791 -13.99 -14.53 5.30
N ALA A 792 -12.81 -14.46 5.91
CA ALA A 792 -11.56 -14.06 5.26
C ALA A 792 -10.53 -15.16 5.55
N ALA A 793 -9.80 -15.62 4.54
CA ALA A 793 -8.82 -16.69 4.70
C ALA A 793 -7.62 -16.51 3.77
N ASN A 794 -6.46 -17.02 4.17
CA ASN A 794 -5.24 -16.99 3.38
C ASN A 794 -4.34 -18.21 3.65
N LEU A 795 -3.48 -18.50 2.68
CA LEU A 795 -2.46 -19.53 2.74
C LEU A 795 -1.24 -19.04 1.93
N SER A 796 -0.12 -18.83 2.60
CA SER A 796 1.18 -18.54 2.00
C SER A 796 2.08 -19.77 2.11
N VAL A 797 2.74 -20.15 1.03
CA VAL A 797 3.70 -21.25 0.99
C VAL A 797 4.96 -20.79 0.27
N ASN A 798 6.11 -20.99 0.90
CA ASN A 798 7.42 -20.68 0.34
C ASN A 798 8.33 -21.92 0.44
N GLN A 799 9.21 -22.08 -0.55
CA GLN A 799 10.29 -23.06 -0.52
C GLN A 799 11.60 -22.36 -0.89
N ARG A 800 12.60 -22.51 -0.03
CA ARG A 800 13.98 -22.12 -0.31
C ARG A 800 14.76 -23.30 -0.87
N PHE A 801 15.74 -23.00 -1.71
CA PHE A 801 16.63 -23.97 -2.36
C PHE A 801 18.04 -23.38 -2.49
N LEU A 802 19.02 -24.22 -2.87
CA LEU A 802 20.40 -23.82 -3.14
C LEU A 802 21.04 -23.06 -1.96
N ASP A 803 20.98 -23.65 -0.76
CA ASP A 803 21.52 -23.08 0.48
C ASP A 803 21.00 -21.65 0.75
N ASP A 804 19.67 -21.51 0.75
CA ASP A 804 18.92 -20.24 0.88
C ASP A 804 19.32 -19.16 -0.14
N ARG A 805 19.89 -19.53 -1.30
CA ARG A 805 20.14 -18.61 -2.42
C ARG A 805 19.01 -18.49 -3.41
N ALA A 806 18.07 -19.44 -3.45
CA ALA A 806 16.84 -19.32 -4.23
C ALA A 806 15.60 -19.45 -3.33
N MET A 807 14.53 -18.73 -3.66
CA MET A 807 13.21 -18.87 -3.04
C MET A 807 12.12 -18.81 -4.10
N LEU A 808 11.11 -19.67 -3.98
CA LEU A 808 9.85 -19.61 -4.73
C LEU A 808 8.69 -19.62 -3.75
N GLY A 809 7.72 -18.73 -3.93
CA GLY A 809 6.56 -18.61 -3.05
C GLY A 809 5.24 -18.34 -3.77
N ALA A 810 4.14 -18.70 -3.12
CA ALA A 810 2.78 -18.45 -3.59
C ALA A 810 1.88 -18.08 -2.40
N ARG A 811 0.95 -17.15 -2.61
CA ARG A 811 -0.05 -16.74 -1.60
C ARG A 811 -1.45 -16.79 -2.19
N LEU A 812 -2.29 -17.65 -1.62
CA LEU A 812 -3.72 -17.71 -1.86
C LEU A 812 -4.43 -16.77 -0.87
N THR A 813 -5.38 -15.96 -1.32
CA THR A 813 -6.22 -15.11 -0.46
C THR A 813 -7.68 -15.24 -0.89
N TYR A 814 -8.58 -15.54 0.06
CA TYR A 814 -10.02 -15.67 -0.15
C TYR A 814 -10.79 -14.65 0.69
N MET A 815 -11.74 -13.96 0.04
CA MET A 815 -12.69 -13.05 0.71
C MET A 815 -14.13 -13.50 0.42
N GLY A 816 -14.91 -13.67 1.49
CA GLY A 816 -16.31 -14.09 1.45
C GLY A 816 -17.32 -12.95 1.25
N LYS A 817 -18.61 -13.26 1.41
CA LYS A 817 -19.70 -12.28 1.39
C LYS A 817 -19.71 -11.44 2.68
N ARG A 818 -20.22 -10.21 2.64
CA ARG A 818 -20.58 -9.43 3.86
C ARG A 818 -21.61 -10.26 4.70
N PRO A 819 -21.48 -10.35 6.04
CA PRO A 819 -22.33 -11.21 6.88
C PRO A 819 -23.75 -10.66 7.08
N ILE A 820 -23.90 -9.35 7.03
CA ILE A 820 -25.16 -8.60 7.18
C ILE A 820 -25.26 -7.55 6.06
N GLY A 821 -26.48 -7.08 5.79
CA GLY A 821 -26.75 -6.01 4.82
C GLY A 821 -26.75 -4.61 5.45
N ALA A 822 -27.19 -3.64 4.65
CA ALA A 822 -27.45 -2.27 5.06
C ALA A 822 -28.94 -1.94 5.08
N GLU A 823 -29.34 -1.08 6.00
CA GLU A 823 -30.71 -0.63 6.17
C GLU A 823 -31.10 0.45 5.14
N LYS A 824 -32.36 0.43 4.70
CA LYS A 824 -32.92 1.46 3.81
C LYS A 824 -33.53 2.61 4.62
N PRO A 825 -33.33 3.88 4.24
CA PRO A 825 -33.98 5.01 4.90
C PRO A 825 -35.50 4.93 4.81
N SER A 826 -36.20 5.31 5.88
CA SER A 826 -37.66 5.37 5.95
C SER A 826 -38.28 6.55 5.19
N SER A 827 -37.50 7.60 4.91
CA SER A 827 -37.97 8.88 4.36
C SER A 827 -38.11 8.93 2.84
N GLY A 828 -37.90 7.83 2.12
CA GLY A 828 -37.91 7.78 0.64
C GLY A 828 -36.73 8.48 -0.05
N TYR A 829 -36.07 9.41 0.64
CA TYR A 829 -34.82 10.05 0.21
C TYR A 829 -33.74 8.99 -0.06
N MET A 830 -32.93 9.22 -1.11
CA MET A 830 -31.83 8.34 -1.47
C MET A 830 -30.86 8.18 -0.28
N PRO A 831 -30.46 6.95 0.09
CA PRO A 831 -29.51 6.74 1.18
C PRO A 831 -28.18 7.45 0.87
N LEU A 832 -27.79 8.36 1.76
CA LEU A 832 -26.56 9.15 1.65
C LEU A 832 -25.30 8.27 1.77
N ILE A 833 -25.42 7.04 2.27
CA ILE A 833 -24.42 5.98 2.09
C ILE A 833 -25.08 4.82 1.35
N SER A 834 -24.54 4.45 0.20
CA SER A 834 -24.84 3.16 -0.41
C SER A 834 -23.89 2.10 0.15
N GLN A 835 -24.40 0.88 0.32
CA GLN A 835 -23.52 -0.25 0.62
C GLN A 835 -22.69 -0.56 -0.63
N ILE A 836 -21.37 -0.35 -0.58
CA ILE A 836 -20.50 -0.74 -1.69
C ILE A 836 -20.56 -2.26 -1.84
N ALA A 837 -20.77 -2.68 -3.08
CA ALA A 837 -20.93 -4.08 -3.46
C ALA A 837 -19.57 -4.71 -3.75
N TRP A 838 -19.36 -5.92 -3.21
CA TRP A 838 -18.34 -6.83 -3.68
C TRP A 838 -18.93 -8.25 -3.77
N HIS A 839 -18.26 -9.11 -4.52
CA HIS A 839 -18.60 -10.53 -4.65
C HIS A 839 -17.43 -11.37 -4.13
N PRO A 840 -17.68 -12.60 -3.62
CA PRO A 840 -16.59 -13.44 -3.12
C PRO A 840 -15.55 -13.73 -4.19
N TYR A 841 -14.28 -13.65 -3.82
CA TYR A 841 -13.16 -13.85 -4.75
C TYR A 841 -12.02 -14.63 -4.11
N THR A 842 -11.21 -15.25 -4.96
CA THR A 842 -9.94 -15.87 -4.59
C THR A 842 -8.84 -15.29 -5.47
N LEU A 843 -7.80 -14.74 -4.85
CA LEU A 843 -6.57 -14.31 -5.51
C LEU A 843 -5.48 -15.35 -5.33
N LEU A 844 -4.58 -15.42 -6.30
CA LEU A 844 -3.33 -16.16 -6.23
C LEU A 844 -2.22 -15.20 -6.64
N ASP A 845 -1.35 -14.87 -5.70
CA ASP A 845 -0.10 -14.14 -5.93
C ASP A 845 1.06 -15.15 -6.00
N MET A 846 2.07 -14.89 -6.84
CA MET A 846 3.33 -15.67 -6.88
C MET A 846 4.53 -14.76 -6.72
N THR A 847 5.61 -15.29 -6.13
CA THR A 847 6.86 -14.56 -5.87
C THR A 847 8.07 -15.47 -6.02
N GLY A 848 9.24 -14.89 -6.25
CA GLY A 848 10.50 -15.60 -6.16
C GLY A 848 11.70 -14.67 -6.06
N SER A 849 12.82 -15.20 -5.57
CA SER A 849 14.06 -14.44 -5.45
C SER A 849 15.31 -15.31 -5.60
N PHE A 850 16.42 -14.66 -5.97
CA PHE A 850 17.71 -15.32 -6.21
C PHE A 850 18.89 -14.42 -5.79
N LYS A 851 19.75 -14.95 -4.91
CA LYS A 851 21.00 -14.32 -4.46
C LYS A 851 22.13 -14.70 -5.42
N LEU A 852 22.51 -13.78 -6.32
CA LEU A 852 23.62 -13.98 -7.26
C LEU A 852 24.93 -14.05 -6.46
N ILE A 853 25.12 -13.07 -5.58
CA ILE A 853 26.14 -13.04 -4.53
C ILE A 853 25.48 -12.59 -3.23
N ASP A 854 26.17 -12.71 -2.10
CA ASP A 854 25.56 -12.49 -0.78
C ASP A 854 25.18 -11.01 -0.53
N ALA A 855 25.78 -10.10 -1.32
CA ALA A 855 25.46 -8.68 -1.38
C ALA A 855 24.42 -8.28 -2.44
N LEU A 856 23.81 -9.23 -3.19
CA LEU A 856 22.97 -8.94 -4.36
C LEU A 856 21.83 -9.97 -4.56
N LEU A 857 20.62 -9.52 -4.26
CA LEU A 857 19.36 -10.24 -4.45
C LEU A 857 18.60 -9.68 -5.67
N ILE A 858 18.17 -10.54 -6.58
CA ILE A 858 17.11 -10.23 -7.55
C ILE A 858 15.81 -10.85 -7.04
N ASN A 859 14.69 -10.12 -7.11
CA ASN A 859 13.36 -10.63 -6.75
C ASN A 859 12.31 -10.29 -7.83
N TRP A 860 11.24 -11.06 -7.87
CA TRP A 860 10.11 -10.85 -8.78
C TRP A 860 8.80 -11.27 -8.13
N SER A 861 7.68 -10.67 -8.55
CA SER A 861 6.34 -11.13 -8.17
C SER A 861 5.33 -10.97 -9.30
N ILE A 862 4.26 -11.77 -9.22
CA ILE A 862 3.06 -11.66 -10.03
C ILE A 862 1.87 -11.61 -9.07
N ASP A 863 1.39 -10.41 -8.79
CA ASP A 863 0.18 -10.20 -7.99
C ASP A 863 -1.05 -10.50 -8.86
N ASN A 864 -2.09 -11.12 -8.29
CA ASN A 864 -3.33 -11.48 -9.00
C ASN A 864 -3.08 -12.26 -10.33
N LEU A 865 -2.34 -13.37 -10.26
CA LEU A 865 -1.93 -14.19 -11.42
C LEU A 865 -3.08 -14.56 -12.37
N THR A 866 -4.25 -14.88 -11.82
CA THR A 866 -5.45 -15.26 -12.59
C THR A 866 -6.23 -14.07 -13.17
N ASP A 867 -5.70 -12.85 -13.04
CA ASP A 867 -6.22 -11.60 -13.59
C ASP A 867 -7.68 -11.31 -13.24
N ARG A 868 -8.04 -11.57 -11.98
CA ARG A 868 -9.40 -11.39 -11.48
C ARG A 868 -9.81 -9.93 -11.46
N TYR A 869 -11.02 -9.65 -11.92
CA TYR A 869 -11.75 -8.43 -11.62
C TYR A 869 -12.46 -8.62 -10.27
N TYR A 870 -12.27 -7.69 -9.33
CA TYR A 870 -12.90 -7.72 -8.01
C TYR A 870 -12.93 -6.32 -7.40
N ASN A 871 -13.89 -6.09 -6.51
CA ASN A 871 -13.89 -4.96 -5.59
C ASN A 871 -13.34 -5.47 -4.25
N GLU A 872 -12.50 -4.69 -3.58
CA GLU A 872 -12.05 -5.04 -2.24
C GLU A 872 -13.15 -4.77 -1.19
N PRO A 873 -13.25 -5.62 -0.14
CA PRO A 873 -14.08 -5.33 1.01
C PRO A 873 -13.74 -3.97 1.60
N MET A 874 -14.76 -3.24 2.05
CA MET A 874 -14.60 -1.99 2.79
C MET A 874 -13.92 -0.84 2.02
N SER A 875 -13.90 -0.92 0.68
CA SER A 875 -13.84 0.28 -0.15
C SER A 875 -15.04 1.19 0.15
N LEU A 876 -14.80 2.51 0.16
CA LEU A 876 -15.86 3.53 0.26
C LEU A 876 -16.43 3.93 -1.11
N GLY A 877 -15.72 3.63 -2.20
CA GLY A 877 -16.12 3.99 -3.57
C GLY A 877 -16.17 2.79 -4.52
N TYR A 878 -16.85 2.97 -5.65
CA TYR A 878 -16.97 1.98 -6.73
C TYR A 878 -15.68 1.94 -7.57
N VAL A 879 -14.59 1.43 -7.00
CA VAL A 879 -13.26 1.30 -7.64
C VAL A 879 -12.85 -0.17 -7.62
N PRO A 880 -12.57 -0.82 -8.77
CA PRO A 880 -12.13 -2.21 -8.80
C PRO A 880 -10.63 -2.26 -8.47
N ALA A 881 -10.20 -3.37 -7.88
CA ALA A 881 -8.80 -3.56 -7.50
C ALA A 881 -7.92 -4.00 -8.70
N PRO A 882 -6.58 -3.87 -8.60
CA PRO A 882 -5.67 -4.13 -9.70
C PRO A 882 -5.77 -5.55 -10.28
N GLY A 883 -5.72 -5.62 -11.61
CA GLY A 883 -5.49 -6.85 -12.35
C GLY A 883 -4.09 -7.44 -12.13
N ARG A 884 -3.75 -8.48 -12.91
CA ARG A 884 -2.44 -9.12 -12.88
C ARG A 884 -1.32 -8.10 -13.07
N THR A 885 -0.47 -7.98 -12.06
CA THR A 885 0.63 -7.02 -11.99
C THR A 885 1.95 -7.79 -11.86
N PHE A 886 2.87 -7.60 -12.80
CA PHE A 886 4.22 -8.14 -12.72
C PHE A 886 5.19 -7.11 -12.15
N ARG A 887 6.13 -7.59 -11.34
CA ARG A 887 7.19 -6.82 -10.69
C ARG A 887 8.51 -7.55 -10.83
N ILE A 888 9.59 -6.81 -11.09
CA ILE A 888 10.96 -7.28 -10.96
C ILE A 888 11.79 -6.23 -10.23
N GLY A 889 12.70 -6.68 -9.37
CA GLY A 889 13.51 -5.81 -8.53
C GLY A 889 14.88 -6.40 -8.22
N MET A 890 15.72 -5.53 -7.69
CA MET A 890 17.09 -5.80 -7.29
C MET A 890 17.33 -5.08 -5.96
N THR A 891 17.85 -5.80 -4.98
CA THR A 891 18.31 -5.25 -3.70
C THR A 891 19.77 -5.63 -3.51
N SER A 892 20.64 -4.64 -3.32
CA SER A 892 22.04 -4.84 -2.97
C SER A 892 22.33 -4.22 -1.61
N THR A 893 23.05 -4.95 -0.76
CA THR A 893 23.49 -4.49 0.56
C THR A 893 24.99 -4.67 0.66
N ILE A 894 25.70 -3.55 0.78
CA ILE A 894 27.16 -3.46 0.63
C ILE A 894 27.74 -2.93 1.94
N GLY A 895 28.42 -3.80 2.70
CA GLY A 895 29.08 -3.44 3.97
C GLY A 895 30.54 -3.02 3.83
N SER A 896 31.09 -2.36 4.85
CA SER A 896 32.42 -1.73 4.91
C SER A 896 33.63 -2.62 4.53
N LYS A 897 33.58 -3.90 4.88
CA LYS A 897 34.64 -4.90 4.65
C LYS A 897 34.42 -5.69 3.36
N ASN A 898 33.25 -5.54 2.73
CA ASN A 898 32.95 -6.15 1.45
C ASN A 898 33.83 -5.53 0.36
N GLY A 899 34.33 -6.33 -0.59
CA GLY A 899 35.07 -5.83 -1.75
C GLY A 899 34.29 -4.79 -2.56
N LEU A 900 32.96 -4.80 -2.49
CA LEU A 900 32.07 -3.84 -3.16
C LEU A 900 31.92 -2.50 -2.44
N TRP A 901 32.48 -2.29 -1.24
CA TRP A 901 32.40 -1.00 -0.53
C TRP A 901 33.06 0.14 -1.32
N PRO A 902 32.47 1.35 -1.45
CA PRO A 902 32.97 2.39 -2.36
C PRO A 902 34.46 2.77 -2.19
N ALA A 903 35.01 2.73 -0.97
CA ALA A 903 36.44 2.99 -0.77
C ALA A 903 37.34 1.96 -1.49
N ASN A 904 36.87 0.71 -1.60
CA ASN A 904 37.59 -0.38 -2.25
C ASN A 904 37.57 -0.30 -3.78
N TRP A 905 36.76 0.58 -4.41
CA TRP A 905 36.72 0.78 -5.87
C TRP A 905 37.87 1.66 -6.39
N PHE A 906 38.44 2.52 -5.51
CA PHE A 906 39.51 3.46 -5.87
C PHE A 906 40.83 3.18 -5.13
N GLY A 907 40.80 2.41 -4.05
CA GLY A 907 42.00 1.91 -3.40
C GLY A 907 42.76 0.89 -4.27
N ARG A 908 44.08 0.83 -4.12
CA ARG A 908 44.88 -0.32 -4.56
C ARG A 908 44.57 -1.52 -3.64
N SER A 909 43.47 -2.22 -3.92
CA SER A 909 43.03 -3.39 -3.15
C SER A 909 44.15 -4.44 -3.09
N GLY A 910 44.49 -4.90 -1.88
CA GLY A 910 45.57 -5.86 -1.67
C GLY A 910 45.20 -7.28 -2.11
N ASN A 911 46.20 -8.05 -2.55
CA ASN A 911 46.22 -9.50 -2.82
C ASN A 911 45.11 -10.11 -3.70
N ALA A 912 44.20 -9.32 -4.26
CA ALA A 912 43.20 -9.79 -5.21
C ALA A 912 43.70 -9.65 -6.65
N ASP A 913 43.56 -10.70 -7.45
CA ASP A 913 44.04 -10.70 -8.84
C ASP A 913 43.32 -9.64 -9.71
N PRO A 914 44.03 -9.00 -10.66
CA PRO A 914 43.43 -8.11 -11.63
C PRO A 914 42.45 -8.85 -12.55
N THR A 915 41.24 -8.33 -12.71
CA THR A 915 40.29 -8.81 -13.71
C THR A 915 40.83 -8.53 -15.12
N ASP A 916 40.89 -9.57 -15.96
CA ASP A 916 40.92 -9.37 -17.41
C ASP A 916 39.51 -9.07 -17.88
N TRP A 917 39.31 -7.87 -18.43
CA TRP A 917 38.02 -7.43 -18.95
C TRP A 917 37.79 -7.88 -20.40
N THR A 918 38.71 -8.65 -21.00
CA THR A 918 38.61 -9.13 -22.39
C THR A 918 37.55 -10.21 -22.55
N GLY A 919 36.63 -10.02 -23.49
CA GLY A 919 35.61 -11.00 -23.86
C GLY A 919 34.25 -10.40 -24.18
N PRO A 920 33.28 -11.26 -24.58
CA PRO A 920 31.88 -10.87 -24.70
C PRO A 920 31.22 -10.79 -23.31
N TYR A 921 30.25 -9.89 -23.17
CA TYR A 921 29.41 -9.79 -21.97
C TYR A 921 27.95 -9.50 -22.32
N VAL A 922 27.05 -9.95 -21.45
CA VAL A 922 25.60 -9.70 -21.53
C VAL A 922 25.08 -9.34 -20.14
N GLY A 923 24.05 -8.51 -20.05
CA GLY A 923 23.54 -8.08 -18.76
C GLY A 923 22.18 -7.41 -18.80
N GLY A 924 21.69 -7.11 -17.60
CA GLY A 924 20.44 -6.38 -17.36
C GLY A 924 20.69 -5.11 -16.55
N GLN A 925 19.85 -4.11 -16.75
CA GLN A 925 19.97 -2.80 -16.09
C GLN A 925 18.60 -2.23 -15.70
N ILE A 926 18.56 -1.60 -14.52
CA ILE A 926 17.43 -0.79 -14.04
C ILE A 926 17.95 0.64 -13.86
N GLY A 927 17.17 1.64 -14.25
CA GLY A 927 17.56 3.03 -14.14
C GLY A 927 16.40 3.99 -13.99
N TYR A 928 16.73 5.27 -13.91
CA TYR A 928 15.78 6.37 -13.92
C TYR A 928 16.14 7.31 -15.08
N GLY A 929 15.20 7.49 -16.01
CA GLY A 929 15.34 8.39 -17.15
C GLY A 929 14.61 9.69 -16.89
N PHE A 930 15.22 10.82 -17.25
CA PHE A 930 14.61 12.13 -17.19
C PHE A 930 15.09 13.00 -18.36
N GLY A 931 14.19 13.79 -18.95
CA GLY A 931 14.49 14.56 -20.16
C GLY A 931 13.43 15.59 -20.49
N ARG A 932 13.56 16.23 -21.65
CA ARG A 932 12.63 17.26 -22.13
C ARG A 932 12.37 17.13 -23.63
N THR A 933 11.13 17.42 -24.01
CA THR A 933 10.73 17.68 -25.40
C THR A 933 10.12 19.08 -25.47
N SER A 934 10.52 19.87 -26.47
CA SER A 934 9.94 21.18 -26.73
C SER A 934 9.83 21.42 -28.22
N GLY A 935 8.90 22.27 -28.66
CA GLY A 935 8.73 22.51 -30.09
C GLY A 935 7.76 23.63 -30.43
N THR A 936 7.60 23.86 -31.73
CA THR A 936 6.67 24.84 -32.32
C THR A 936 5.63 24.16 -33.19
N VAL A 937 4.37 24.54 -33.03
CA VAL A 937 3.25 24.16 -33.89
C VAL A 937 3.23 25.05 -35.14
N THR A 938 2.88 24.49 -36.31
CA THR A 938 2.68 25.27 -37.55
C THR A 938 1.29 25.08 -38.14
N ASP A 939 0.82 26.11 -38.84
CA ASP A 939 -0.45 26.12 -39.58
C ASP A 939 -0.38 25.29 -40.88
N GLY A 940 -1.38 25.42 -41.75
CA GLY A 940 -1.46 24.72 -43.03
C GLY A 940 -0.44 25.19 -44.07
N ALA A 941 -0.04 26.46 -44.00
CA ALA A 941 0.93 27.10 -44.91
C ALA A 941 2.40 26.94 -44.44
N GLY A 942 2.62 26.61 -43.16
CA GLY A 942 3.94 26.45 -42.54
C GLY A 942 4.36 27.58 -41.60
N ASN A 943 3.52 28.60 -41.37
CA ASN A 943 3.76 29.64 -40.37
C ASN A 943 3.60 29.06 -38.96
N PRO A 944 4.14 29.68 -37.89
CA PRO A 944 3.75 29.33 -36.52
C PRO A 944 2.23 29.44 -36.36
N ALA A 945 1.57 28.37 -35.90
CA ALA A 945 0.12 28.39 -35.73
C ALA A 945 -0.25 29.31 -34.56
N ASP A 946 -1.12 30.29 -34.82
CA ASP A 946 -1.69 31.07 -33.74
C ASP A 946 -2.75 30.23 -33.00
N LEU A 947 -2.47 30.04 -31.72
CA LEU A 947 -3.34 29.53 -30.68
C LEU A 947 -3.04 30.49 -29.53
N GLU A 948 -4.03 31.02 -28.83
CA GLU A 948 -3.85 32.21 -27.95
C GLU A 948 -2.93 31.98 -26.73
N ASN A 949 -2.29 30.81 -26.62
CA ASN A 949 -1.19 30.50 -25.70
C ASN A 949 0.16 30.19 -26.41
N GLY A 950 0.44 30.82 -27.55
CA GLY A 950 1.81 31.12 -27.99
C GLY A 950 2.58 30.00 -28.72
N SER A 951 1.90 29.08 -29.41
CA SER A 951 2.45 28.09 -30.37
C SER A 951 3.49 27.05 -29.86
N ARG A 952 3.87 27.08 -28.57
CA ARG A 952 5.00 26.30 -28.01
C ARG A 952 4.61 25.48 -26.78
N TYR A 953 4.94 24.19 -26.78
CA TYR A 953 4.88 23.32 -25.58
C TYR A 953 6.29 22.97 -25.08
N LYS A 954 6.39 22.49 -23.84
CA LYS A 954 7.68 22.16 -23.18
C LYS A 954 7.46 21.12 -22.07
N GLU A 955 7.47 19.85 -22.45
CA GLU A 955 7.17 18.76 -21.53
C GLU A 955 8.43 18.18 -20.90
N ASN A 956 8.35 17.89 -19.60
CA ASN A 956 9.39 17.15 -18.88
C ASN A 956 9.01 15.67 -18.87
N MET A 957 9.87 14.82 -19.42
CA MET A 957 9.72 13.36 -19.43
C MET A 957 10.46 12.78 -18.22
N ARG A 958 9.85 11.87 -17.45
CA ARG A 958 10.52 11.15 -16.36
C ARG A 958 9.83 9.83 -16.02
N ASN A 959 10.58 8.74 -15.95
CA ASN A 959 10.12 7.46 -15.39
C ASN A 959 11.31 6.51 -15.17
N PHE A 960 11.06 5.37 -14.53
CA PHE A 960 12.00 4.27 -14.47
C PHE A 960 12.19 3.59 -15.84
N LEU A 961 13.36 3.00 -16.01
CA LEU A 961 13.81 2.28 -17.20
C LEU A 961 14.25 0.87 -16.80
N GLY A 962 13.84 -0.14 -17.57
CA GLY A 962 14.41 -1.49 -17.54
C GLY A 962 15.00 -1.85 -18.90
N GLY A 963 16.14 -2.52 -18.92
CA GLY A 963 16.83 -2.83 -20.17
C GLY A 963 17.79 -4.00 -20.10
N LEU A 964 18.30 -4.36 -21.27
CA LEU A 964 19.39 -5.31 -21.46
C LEU A 964 20.55 -4.61 -22.17
N HIS A 965 21.77 -5.02 -21.85
CA HIS A 965 22.99 -4.57 -22.51
C HIS A 965 23.83 -5.78 -22.95
N ALA A 966 24.55 -5.64 -24.05
CA ALA A 966 25.50 -6.63 -24.53
C ALA A 966 26.66 -5.95 -25.23
N GLY A 967 27.86 -6.52 -25.15
CA GLY A 967 29.03 -5.96 -25.78
C GLY A 967 30.22 -6.90 -25.84
N TYR A 968 31.32 -6.37 -26.36
CA TYR A 968 32.62 -7.02 -26.36
C TYR A 968 33.68 -6.02 -25.92
N ASN A 969 34.57 -6.45 -25.03
CA ASN A 969 35.69 -5.70 -24.51
C ASN A 969 37.01 -6.37 -24.91
N TYR A 970 38.06 -5.58 -25.08
CA TYR A 970 39.42 -6.04 -25.34
C TYR A 970 40.41 -5.21 -24.51
N GLN A 971 41.11 -5.86 -23.59
CA GLN A 971 42.06 -5.22 -22.68
C GLN A 971 43.47 -5.25 -23.26
N LEU A 972 44.06 -4.07 -23.48
CA LEU A 972 45.46 -3.94 -23.87
C LEU A 972 46.39 -4.14 -22.67
N PRO A 973 47.66 -4.56 -22.87
CA PRO A 973 48.67 -4.64 -21.80
C PRO A 973 48.91 -3.32 -21.05
N SER A 974 48.55 -2.18 -21.66
CA SER A 974 48.55 -0.84 -21.06
C SER A 974 47.39 -0.59 -20.07
N ARG A 975 46.53 -1.60 -19.83
CA ARG A 975 45.27 -1.53 -19.06
C ARG A 975 44.16 -0.68 -19.68
N VAL A 976 44.38 -0.15 -20.89
CA VAL A 976 43.32 0.48 -21.69
C VAL A 976 42.39 -0.61 -22.20
N VAL A 977 41.10 -0.47 -21.96
CA VAL A 977 40.04 -1.35 -22.48
C VAL A 977 39.33 -0.64 -23.62
N LEU A 978 39.35 -1.27 -24.79
CA LEU A 978 38.56 -0.87 -25.95
C LEU A 978 37.35 -1.80 -26.06
N GLY A 979 36.19 -1.30 -26.49
CA GLY A 979 35.02 -2.16 -26.67
C GLY A 979 33.92 -1.55 -27.50
N VAL A 980 32.90 -2.36 -27.76
CA VAL A 980 31.64 -1.95 -28.38
C VAL A 980 30.50 -2.50 -27.54
N GLU A 981 29.49 -1.68 -27.30
CA GLU A 981 28.30 -2.03 -26.53
C GLU A 981 27.04 -1.61 -27.29
N ALA A 982 26.02 -2.47 -27.25
CA ALA A 982 24.65 -2.12 -27.58
C ALA A 982 23.77 -2.26 -26.33
N ASP A 983 22.80 -1.36 -26.16
CA ASP A 983 21.79 -1.46 -25.12
C ASP A 983 20.38 -1.24 -25.66
N ILE A 984 19.41 -1.95 -25.09
CA ILE A 984 17.98 -1.73 -25.32
C ILE A 984 17.30 -1.46 -23.97
N SER A 985 16.73 -0.27 -23.85
CA SER A 985 16.09 0.24 -22.64
C SER A 985 14.62 0.58 -22.91
N ALA A 986 13.75 0.31 -21.94
CA ALA A 986 12.30 0.41 -22.05
C ALA A 986 11.70 0.99 -20.77
N GLY A 987 10.70 1.85 -20.92
CA GLY A 987 9.97 2.46 -19.82
C GLY A 987 8.98 3.48 -20.37
N ASP A 988 7.83 3.66 -19.72
CA ASP A 988 6.81 4.62 -20.15
C ASP A 988 7.17 6.05 -19.72
N LEU A 989 8.14 6.67 -20.42
CA LEU A 989 8.48 8.08 -20.21
C LEU A 989 7.45 8.94 -20.94
N GLY A 990 6.30 9.16 -20.29
CA GLY A 990 5.18 9.94 -20.80
C GLY A 990 5.03 11.32 -20.13
N ASN A 991 4.36 12.24 -20.84
CA ASN A 991 3.68 13.40 -20.27
C ASN A 991 2.57 13.87 -21.24
N TRP A 992 1.69 14.78 -20.81
CA TRP A 992 0.55 15.29 -21.57
C TRP A 992 0.54 16.82 -21.61
N SER A 993 0.27 17.40 -22.78
CA SER A 993 -0.02 18.83 -22.93
C SER A 993 -1.46 19.01 -23.41
N GLY A 994 -2.20 19.94 -22.81
CA GLY A 994 -3.60 20.21 -23.09
C GLY A 994 -3.84 21.59 -23.69
N VAL A 995 -4.90 21.71 -24.50
CA VAL A 995 -5.43 22.97 -25.04
C VAL A 995 -6.85 23.14 -24.46
N LEU A 996 -7.06 24.19 -23.69
CA LEU A 996 -8.37 24.56 -23.13
C LEU A 996 -9.35 24.95 -24.25
N VAL A 997 -10.66 24.95 -23.97
CA VAL A 997 -11.65 25.53 -24.90
C VAL A 997 -11.42 27.04 -25.03
N GLN A 998 -11.01 27.49 -26.21
CA GLN A 998 -10.66 28.89 -26.48
C GLN A 998 -11.65 29.65 -27.37
N GLN A 999 -12.55 28.97 -28.11
CA GLN A 999 -13.45 29.59 -29.08
C GLN A 999 -14.11 30.92 -28.64
N THR A 1000 -14.12 31.87 -29.59
CA THR A 1000 -14.30 33.31 -29.35
C THR A 1000 -15.60 33.90 -29.91
N ASP A 1001 -16.46 33.09 -30.53
CA ASP A 1001 -17.53 33.55 -31.42
C ASP A 1001 -18.79 34.01 -30.66
N ASN A 1002 -18.58 35.00 -29.78
CA ASN A 1002 -19.49 35.61 -28.80
C ASN A 1002 -19.87 34.68 -27.64
N ASP A 1003 -19.10 34.77 -26.54
CA ASP A 1003 -19.17 33.95 -25.31
C ASP A 1003 -20.61 33.65 -24.83
N GLY A 1004 -21.09 32.43 -25.09
CA GLY A 1004 -22.21 31.84 -24.38
C GLY A 1004 -21.80 31.33 -22.99
N TYR A 1005 -22.76 31.23 -22.06
CA TYR A 1005 -22.55 30.74 -20.68
C TYR A 1005 -21.76 29.42 -20.62
N ASN A 1006 -22.01 28.51 -21.57
CA ASN A 1006 -21.34 27.22 -21.67
C ASN A 1006 -19.83 27.34 -21.93
N VAL A 1007 -19.38 28.26 -22.80
CA VAL A 1007 -17.93 28.42 -23.09
C VAL A 1007 -17.19 28.91 -21.86
N ALA A 1008 -17.75 29.92 -21.17
CA ALA A 1008 -17.21 30.40 -19.91
C ALA A 1008 -17.21 29.31 -18.81
N SER A 1009 -18.26 28.49 -18.75
CA SER A 1009 -18.38 27.36 -17.82
C SER A 1009 -17.34 26.26 -18.08
N LEU A 1010 -17.18 25.83 -19.35
CA LEU A 1010 -16.16 24.85 -19.77
C LEU A 1010 -14.74 25.35 -19.48
N ARG A 1011 -14.46 26.62 -19.79
CA ARG A 1011 -13.18 27.28 -19.52
C ARG A 1011 -12.90 27.35 -18.01
N ALA A 1012 -13.91 27.63 -17.19
CA ALA A 1012 -13.81 27.64 -15.72
C ALA A 1012 -13.69 26.25 -15.08
N LYS A 1013 -14.26 25.20 -15.70
CA LYS A 1013 -14.08 23.78 -15.34
C LYS A 1013 -12.68 23.25 -15.72
N GLY A 1014 -11.90 23.98 -16.53
CA GLY A 1014 -10.63 23.52 -17.08
C GLY A 1014 -10.78 22.50 -18.22
N THR A 1015 -11.94 22.46 -18.88
CA THR A 1015 -12.21 21.48 -19.95
C THR A 1015 -11.32 21.72 -21.17
N LEU A 1016 -10.78 20.64 -21.74
CA LEU A 1016 -9.91 20.70 -22.91
C LEU A 1016 -10.67 20.47 -24.22
N GLU A 1017 -10.33 21.27 -25.23
CA GLU A 1017 -10.70 21.04 -26.63
C GLU A 1017 -9.84 19.92 -27.23
N SER A 1018 -8.56 19.82 -26.84
CA SER A 1018 -7.68 18.71 -27.23
C SER A 1018 -6.55 18.49 -26.23
N ASP A 1019 -6.00 17.28 -26.22
CA ASP A 1019 -4.75 16.98 -25.53
C ASP A 1019 -3.80 16.15 -26.39
N THR A 1020 -2.52 16.14 -26.03
CA THR A 1020 -1.51 15.33 -26.71
C THR A 1020 -0.61 14.66 -25.69
N ARG A 1021 -0.59 13.32 -25.73
CA ARG A 1021 0.45 12.52 -25.07
C ARG A 1021 1.74 12.60 -25.88
N TYR A 1022 2.84 12.81 -25.19
CA TYR A 1022 4.20 12.61 -25.70
C TYR A 1022 4.76 11.41 -24.94
N GLN A 1023 5.14 10.36 -25.66
CA GLN A 1023 5.57 9.10 -25.05
C GLN A 1023 6.89 8.62 -25.66
N TRP A 1024 7.92 8.49 -24.83
CA TRP A 1024 9.19 7.84 -25.14
C TRP A 1024 9.18 6.43 -24.54
N ASP A 1025 9.06 5.38 -25.37
CA ASP A 1025 8.78 4.03 -24.88
C ASP A 1025 9.91 3.01 -25.13
N ARG A 1026 10.83 3.30 -26.05
CA ARG A 1026 12.06 2.51 -26.31
C ARG A 1026 13.24 3.40 -26.67
N LEU A 1027 14.38 3.11 -26.05
CA LEU A 1027 15.70 3.61 -26.42
C LEU A 1027 16.58 2.42 -26.82
N ILE A 1028 17.24 2.49 -27.97
CA ILE A 1028 18.32 1.58 -28.36
C ILE A 1028 19.59 2.43 -28.54
N THR A 1029 20.75 1.98 -28.07
CA THR A 1029 22.03 2.63 -28.37
C THR A 1029 23.06 1.64 -28.91
N LEU A 1030 24.00 2.15 -29.70
CA LEU A 1030 25.20 1.45 -30.15
C LEU A 1030 26.39 2.40 -29.96
N ARG A 1031 27.35 2.00 -29.12
CA ARG A 1031 28.41 2.86 -28.58
C ARG A 1031 29.76 2.18 -28.63
N GLY A 1032 30.80 2.93 -28.99
CA GLY A 1032 32.17 2.58 -28.64
C GLY A 1032 32.40 2.82 -27.14
N ARG A 1033 33.15 1.94 -26.49
CA ARG A 1033 33.59 2.01 -25.09
C ARG A 1033 35.11 2.23 -25.06
N LEU A 1034 35.56 3.22 -24.30
CA LEU A 1034 36.97 3.45 -23.98
C LEU A 1034 37.10 3.54 -22.47
N GLY A 1035 37.90 2.68 -21.86
CA GLY A 1035 38.10 2.65 -20.41
C GLY A 1035 39.50 2.28 -19.96
N TYR A 1036 39.69 2.26 -18.66
CA TYR A 1036 40.96 1.95 -18.01
C TYR A 1036 40.74 1.02 -16.81
N SER A 1037 41.47 -0.09 -16.77
CA SER A 1037 41.38 -1.09 -15.70
C SER A 1037 42.25 -0.71 -14.49
N LEU A 1038 41.58 -0.51 -13.36
CA LEU A 1038 42.15 -0.37 -12.01
C LEU A 1038 42.10 -1.74 -11.29
N GLY A 1039 42.47 -2.81 -11.99
CA GLY A 1039 42.34 -4.19 -11.50
C GLY A 1039 40.90 -4.68 -11.60
N GLN A 1040 40.24 -4.84 -10.46
CA GLN A 1040 38.84 -5.29 -10.40
C GLN A 1040 37.80 -4.23 -10.77
N THR A 1041 38.21 -2.98 -11.04
CA THR A 1041 37.30 -1.88 -11.41
C THR A 1041 37.71 -1.26 -12.74
N LEU A 1042 36.78 -1.19 -13.69
CA LEU A 1042 36.90 -0.54 -14.99
C LEU A 1042 36.17 0.80 -14.94
N LEU A 1043 36.92 1.90 -15.08
CA LEU A 1043 36.32 3.23 -15.34
C LEU A 1043 36.25 3.43 -16.86
N TYR A 1044 35.09 3.86 -17.39
CA TYR A 1044 34.90 3.94 -18.83
C TYR A 1044 34.03 5.12 -19.29
N GLY A 1045 34.36 5.65 -20.46
CA GLY A 1045 33.50 6.50 -21.27
C GLY A 1045 32.86 5.68 -22.41
N THR A 1046 31.70 6.14 -22.86
CA THR A 1046 31.00 5.62 -24.05
C THR A 1046 30.59 6.76 -24.97
N GLY A 1047 30.66 6.53 -26.28
CA GLY A 1047 30.20 7.47 -27.29
C GLY A 1047 29.67 6.74 -28.52
N GLY A 1048 28.56 7.23 -29.09
CA GLY A 1048 27.98 6.64 -30.29
C GLY A 1048 26.62 7.18 -30.64
N ILE A 1049 25.78 6.33 -31.22
CA ILE A 1049 24.47 6.67 -31.75
C ILE A 1049 23.35 6.00 -30.96
N GLY A 1050 22.23 6.70 -30.84
CA GLY A 1050 21.02 6.20 -30.20
C GLY A 1050 19.80 6.38 -31.09
N TRP A 1051 18.83 5.49 -30.94
CA TRP A 1051 17.51 5.56 -31.56
C TRP A 1051 16.44 5.59 -30.47
N LEU A 1052 15.71 6.71 -30.40
CA LEU A 1052 14.58 6.89 -29.48
C LEU A 1052 13.28 6.73 -30.27
N ARG A 1053 12.41 5.82 -29.81
CA ARG A 1053 11.04 5.72 -30.30
C ARG A 1053 10.16 6.69 -29.55
N GLU A 1054 9.60 7.65 -30.26
CA GLU A 1054 8.58 8.56 -29.74
C GLU A 1054 7.24 8.28 -30.43
N THR A 1055 6.21 8.13 -29.61
CA THR A 1055 4.81 8.07 -30.02
C THR A 1055 4.13 9.33 -29.51
N GLN A 1056 3.48 10.10 -30.39
CA GLN A 1056 2.58 11.17 -30.01
C GLN A 1056 1.15 10.75 -30.33
N THR A 1057 0.24 10.89 -29.36
CA THR A 1057 -1.19 10.57 -29.52
C THR A 1057 -1.99 11.80 -29.11
N ARG A 1058 -2.74 12.39 -30.05
CA ARG A 1058 -3.59 13.56 -29.81
C ARG A 1058 -5.06 13.14 -29.74
N ASN A 1059 -5.76 13.53 -28.68
CA ASN A 1059 -7.21 13.42 -28.58
C ASN A 1059 -7.86 14.73 -29.05
N GLN A 1060 -8.98 14.61 -29.77
CA GLN A 1060 -9.90 15.71 -30.08
C GLN A 1060 -11.18 15.52 -29.29
N TYR A 1061 -11.68 16.61 -28.71
CA TYR A 1061 -13.01 16.67 -28.10
C TYR A 1061 -13.93 17.57 -28.94
N ARG A 1062 -15.25 17.33 -28.87
CA ARG A 1062 -16.29 18.18 -29.47
C ARG A 1062 -17.47 18.34 -28.54
N SER A 1063 -18.31 19.34 -28.77
CA SER A 1063 -19.54 19.55 -28.01
C SER A 1063 -20.52 18.39 -28.19
N GLY A 1064 -21.30 18.10 -27.15
CA GLY A 1064 -22.56 17.38 -27.33
C GLY A 1064 -23.59 18.22 -28.11
N PRO A 1065 -24.66 17.60 -28.65
CA PRO A 1065 -25.80 18.31 -29.22
C PRO A 1065 -26.40 19.30 -28.21
N THR A 1066 -26.81 20.46 -28.70
CA THR A 1066 -27.41 21.52 -27.90
C THR A 1066 -28.91 21.31 -27.69
N THR A 1067 -29.45 21.93 -26.65
CA THR A 1067 -30.82 21.69 -26.15
C THR A 1067 -31.73 22.90 -26.26
N ASN A 1068 -31.14 24.10 -26.31
CA ASN A 1068 -31.85 25.38 -26.45
C ASN A 1068 -31.31 26.16 -27.66
N ASN A 1069 -32.16 26.97 -28.30
CA ASN A 1069 -31.80 27.77 -29.48
C ASN A 1069 -30.72 28.85 -29.22
N ASP A 1070 -30.47 29.18 -27.95
CA ASP A 1070 -29.42 30.13 -27.54
C ASP A 1070 -27.99 29.51 -27.57
N GLU A 1071 -27.91 28.18 -27.61
CA GLU A 1071 -26.65 27.44 -27.55
C GLU A 1071 -26.03 27.28 -28.95
N LYS A 1072 -25.18 28.23 -29.32
CA LYS A 1072 -24.47 28.34 -30.62
C LYS A 1072 -23.42 27.24 -30.85
N GLY A 1073 -23.87 26.00 -31.02
CA GLY A 1073 -23.02 24.84 -31.32
C GLY A 1073 -22.14 24.33 -30.18
N ILE A 1074 -22.15 24.99 -29.01
CA ILE A 1074 -21.42 24.58 -27.80
C ILE A 1074 -22.39 24.43 -26.61
N GLY A 1075 -22.66 23.18 -26.24
CA GLY A 1075 -23.37 22.77 -25.03
C GLY A 1075 -22.48 22.79 -23.79
N GLY A 1076 -23.04 22.43 -22.62
CA GLY A 1076 -22.34 22.53 -21.33
C GLY A 1076 -21.21 21.53 -21.05
N GLU A 1077 -21.02 20.53 -21.92
CA GLU A 1077 -20.05 19.41 -21.81
C GLU A 1077 -19.51 18.96 -23.19
N LEU A 1078 -18.35 18.28 -23.19
CA LEU A 1078 -17.69 17.79 -24.40
C LEU A 1078 -17.56 16.25 -24.40
N GLU A 1079 -17.74 15.62 -25.56
CA GLU A 1079 -17.43 14.21 -25.83
C GLU A 1079 -16.08 14.05 -26.56
N HIS A 1080 -15.56 12.82 -26.62
CA HIS A 1080 -14.38 12.52 -27.43
C HIS A 1080 -14.79 12.28 -28.87
N TYR A 1081 -14.20 13.04 -29.80
CA TYR A 1081 -14.56 12.96 -31.21
C TYR A 1081 -13.70 11.93 -31.96
N PHE A 1082 -12.39 12.04 -31.83
CA PHE A 1082 -11.42 11.10 -32.41
C PHE A 1082 -10.07 11.21 -31.70
N PHE A 1083 -9.17 10.27 -31.98
CA PHE A 1083 -7.75 10.43 -31.71
C PHE A 1083 -6.93 10.23 -32.97
N GLU A 1084 -5.78 10.90 -33.03
CA GLU A 1084 -4.76 10.70 -34.07
C GLU A 1084 -3.43 10.32 -33.42
N LYS A 1085 -2.62 9.52 -34.13
CA LYS A 1085 -1.40 8.93 -33.58
C LYS A 1085 -0.29 8.90 -34.61
N ASP A 1086 0.81 9.59 -34.32
CA ASP A 1086 2.01 9.59 -35.14
C ASP A 1086 3.22 9.09 -34.33
N ARG A 1087 4.04 8.25 -34.94
CA ARG A 1087 5.18 7.58 -34.30
C ARG A 1087 6.43 7.79 -35.14
N LYS A 1088 7.47 8.36 -34.53
CA LYS A 1088 8.76 8.60 -35.18
C LYS A 1088 9.88 7.96 -34.39
N THR A 1089 10.80 7.30 -35.08
CA THR A 1089 12.13 7.01 -34.53
C THR A 1089 13.03 8.22 -34.76
N ARG A 1090 13.54 8.82 -33.68
CA ARG A 1090 14.61 9.80 -33.74
C ARG A 1090 15.95 9.08 -33.68
N SER A 1091 16.95 9.52 -34.43
CA SER A 1091 18.35 9.19 -34.12
C SER A 1091 19.05 10.38 -33.45
N GLY A 1092 20.08 10.10 -32.65
CA GLY A 1092 20.80 11.09 -31.86
C GLY A 1092 22.20 10.63 -31.50
N LEU A 1093 23.00 11.56 -30.96
CA LEU A 1093 24.28 11.24 -30.34
C LEU A 1093 24.07 10.86 -28.88
N VAL A 1094 24.76 9.83 -28.43
CA VAL A 1094 24.77 9.36 -27.04
C VAL A 1094 26.19 9.44 -26.50
N LEU A 1095 26.34 10.08 -25.35
CA LEU A 1095 27.55 10.10 -24.55
C LEU A 1095 27.23 9.56 -23.17
N GLY A 1096 28.12 8.76 -22.59
CA GLY A 1096 27.94 8.26 -21.22
C GLY A 1096 29.26 8.01 -20.53
N ALA A 1097 29.24 8.01 -19.20
CA ALA A 1097 30.37 7.66 -18.36
C ALA A 1097 29.90 6.72 -17.25
N GLY A 1098 30.73 5.74 -16.91
CA GLY A 1098 30.37 4.75 -15.92
C GLY A 1098 31.58 4.08 -15.28
N MET A 1099 31.26 3.27 -14.28
CA MET A 1099 32.19 2.40 -13.58
C MET A 1099 31.59 1.00 -13.50
N GLU A 1100 32.38 -0.01 -13.80
CA GLU A 1100 31.99 -1.41 -13.74
C GLU A 1100 33.00 -2.18 -12.90
N ARG A 1101 32.54 -2.98 -11.94
CA ARG A 1101 33.38 -3.72 -11.01
C ARG A 1101 33.10 -5.21 -11.08
N ASP A 1102 34.14 -6.03 -11.13
CA ASP A 1102 34.08 -7.48 -10.96
C ASP A 1102 33.60 -7.82 -9.54
N ILE A 1103 32.56 -8.65 -9.45
CA ILE A 1103 31.94 -9.10 -8.19
C ILE A 1103 32.14 -10.61 -7.98
N GLY A 1104 33.01 -11.25 -8.77
CA GLY A 1104 33.35 -12.66 -8.72
C GLY A 1104 32.44 -13.54 -9.59
N LYS A 1105 32.88 -14.78 -9.83
CA LYS A 1105 32.15 -15.78 -10.63
C LYS A 1105 31.73 -15.28 -12.02
N ARG A 1106 32.57 -14.44 -12.65
CA ARG A 1106 32.36 -13.78 -13.95
C ARG A 1106 31.22 -12.75 -13.99
N TRP A 1107 30.68 -12.36 -12.85
CA TRP A 1107 29.70 -11.29 -12.76
C TRP A 1107 30.37 -9.94 -12.48
N SER A 1108 29.78 -8.85 -12.97
CA SER A 1108 30.14 -7.48 -12.64
C SER A 1108 28.91 -6.65 -12.27
N LEU A 1109 29.13 -5.59 -11.48
CA LEU A 1109 28.15 -4.56 -11.14
C LEU A 1109 28.59 -3.24 -11.81
N ARG A 1110 27.71 -2.62 -12.61
CA ARG A 1110 27.96 -1.33 -13.26
C ARG A 1110 27.04 -0.24 -12.74
N ALA A 1111 27.57 0.98 -12.66
CA ALA A 1111 26.81 2.21 -12.49
C ALA A 1111 27.17 3.17 -13.63
N GLU A 1112 26.16 3.72 -14.30
CA GLU A 1112 26.33 4.54 -15.50
C GLU A 1112 25.41 5.76 -15.51
N TYR A 1113 25.94 6.89 -15.99
CA TYR A 1113 25.18 8.04 -16.44
C TYR A 1113 25.31 8.19 -17.97
N SER A 1114 24.20 8.43 -18.66
CA SER A 1114 24.20 8.73 -20.10
C SER A 1114 23.36 9.96 -20.44
N TYR A 1115 23.87 10.81 -21.32
CA TYR A 1115 23.14 11.90 -21.98
C TYR A 1115 22.97 11.58 -23.47
N ALA A 1116 21.77 11.80 -23.99
CA ALA A 1116 21.41 11.55 -25.37
C ALA A 1116 20.65 12.74 -25.96
N ARG A 1117 21.13 13.26 -27.09
CA ARG A 1117 20.55 14.39 -27.82
C ARG A 1117 20.06 13.94 -29.18
N PHE A 1118 18.74 14.01 -29.40
CA PHE A 1118 18.10 13.48 -30.59
C PHE A 1118 17.75 14.56 -31.61
N GLN A 1119 17.75 14.18 -32.89
CA GLN A 1119 17.36 15.07 -33.97
C GLN A 1119 15.92 15.58 -33.79
N LYS A 1120 15.65 16.82 -34.24
CA LYS A 1120 14.28 17.32 -34.29
C LYS A 1120 13.48 16.55 -35.35
N LYS A 1121 12.32 16.00 -34.97
CA LYS A 1121 11.37 15.36 -35.90
C LYS A 1121 10.12 16.20 -36.04
N GLN A 1122 9.49 16.08 -37.20
CA GLN A 1122 8.15 16.59 -37.44
C GLN A 1122 7.14 15.47 -37.21
N PHE A 1123 6.07 15.78 -36.50
CA PHE A 1123 4.87 14.96 -36.37
C PHE A 1123 3.73 15.64 -37.15
N SER A 1124 2.86 14.84 -37.75
CA SER A 1124 1.76 15.31 -38.58
C SER A 1124 0.45 14.69 -38.09
N PHE A 1125 -0.58 15.53 -37.94
CA PHE A 1125 -1.93 15.12 -37.55
C PHE A 1125 -2.90 15.77 -38.56
N ALA A 1126 -3.68 14.96 -39.27
CA ALA A 1126 -4.48 15.37 -40.43
C ALA A 1126 -5.71 16.21 -40.07
N ASN A 1127 -6.27 16.03 -38.87
CA ASN A 1127 -7.55 16.60 -38.46
C ASN A 1127 -7.42 17.62 -37.31
N ALA A 1128 -6.19 17.92 -36.89
CA ALA A 1128 -5.87 18.52 -35.60
C ALA A 1128 -6.07 20.05 -35.45
N ARG A 1129 -7.02 20.63 -36.20
CA ARG A 1129 -7.64 21.95 -35.93
C ARG A 1129 -9.19 21.92 -35.99
N SER A 1130 -9.78 20.72 -35.97
CA SER A 1130 -11.15 20.55 -35.51
C SER A 1130 -11.29 21.21 -34.13
N GLY A 1131 -12.23 22.14 -33.98
CA GLY A 1131 -12.56 22.79 -32.72
C GLY A 1131 -13.68 22.06 -31.97
N ALA A 1132 -14.27 22.71 -30.96
CA ALA A 1132 -15.31 22.09 -30.14
C ALA A 1132 -16.73 22.21 -30.74
N ALA A 1133 -17.08 23.30 -31.42
CA ALA A 1133 -18.46 23.60 -31.79
C ALA A 1133 -19.02 22.69 -32.89
N LEU A 1134 -20.23 22.18 -32.70
CA LEU A 1134 -21.04 21.55 -33.75
C LEU A 1134 -21.60 22.59 -34.72
N ASP A 1135 -22.00 22.16 -35.91
CA ASP A 1135 -22.80 22.97 -36.83
C ASP A 1135 -24.12 23.37 -36.14
N TYR A 1136 -24.55 24.63 -36.30
CA TYR A 1136 -25.76 25.13 -35.65
C TYR A 1136 -26.50 26.14 -36.54
N GLY A 1137 -27.79 26.35 -36.25
CA GLY A 1137 -28.58 27.40 -36.88
C GLY A 1137 -29.18 28.34 -35.84
N TYR A 1138 -29.34 29.62 -36.19
CA TYR A 1138 -30.00 30.62 -35.36
C TYR A 1138 -30.91 31.53 -36.21
N TYR A 1139 -31.88 32.17 -35.55
CA TYR A 1139 -32.73 33.17 -36.20
C TYR A 1139 -32.15 34.57 -35.98
N GLU A 1140 -31.89 35.28 -37.06
CA GLU A 1140 -31.38 36.65 -37.10
C GLU A 1140 -32.50 37.62 -37.45
N THR A 1141 -32.77 38.62 -36.59
CA THR A 1141 -33.75 39.66 -36.89
C THR A 1141 -33.17 40.66 -37.90
N VAL A 1142 -33.47 40.44 -39.18
CA VAL A 1142 -32.99 41.25 -40.31
C VAL A 1142 -33.83 42.51 -40.56
N GLY A 1143 -34.99 42.62 -39.92
CA GLY A 1143 -35.87 43.78 -40.04
C GLY A 1143 -37.08 43.69 -39.12
N TRP A 1144 -37.99 44.65 -39.25
CA TRP A 1144 -39.27 44.67 -38.54
C TRP A 1144 -40.37 45.02 -39.52
N GLN A 1145 -41.50 44.31 -39.45
CA GLN A 1145 -42.69 44.58 -40.25
C GLN A 1145 -43.84 45.00 -39.34
N GLU A 1146 -44.64 45.98 -39.75
CA GLU A 1146 -45.94 46.22 -39.13
C GLU A 1146 -46.89 45.10 -39.56
N VAL A 1147 -47.32 44.29 -38.59
CA VAL A 1147 -48.47 43.41 -38.75
C VAL A 1147 -49.71 44.29 -38.58
N PRO A 1148 -50.54 44.49 -39.63
CA PRO A 1148 -51.75 45.29 -39.51
C PRO A 1148 -52.74 44.61 -38.55
N ALA A 1149 -53.69 45.38 -38.01
CA ALA A 1149 -54.69 44.85 -37.09
C ALA A 1149 -55.49 43.69 -37.72
N GLN A 1150 -55.70 42.62 -36.96
CA GLN A 1150 -56.38 41.41 -37.44
C GLN A 1150 -57.59 41.10 -36.57
N THR A 1151 -58.75 40.96 -37.21
CA THR A 1151 -60.00 40.59 -36.56
C THR A 1151 -60.25 39.10 -36.79
N ILE A 1152 -60.09 38.27 -35.75
CA ILE A 1152 -60.46 36.85 -35.79
C ILE A 1152 -61.90 36.72 -35.27
N VAL A 1153 -62.77 36.10 -36.06
CA VAL A 1153 -64.13 35.73 -35.66
C VAL A 1153 -64.15 34.22 -35.46
N TRP A 1154 -64.56 33.77 -34.29
CA TRP A 1154 -64.68 32.35 -33.95
C TRP A 1154 -66.09 31.83 -34.29
N ASP A 1155 -66.25 30.50 -34.39
CA ASP A 1155 -67.50 29.86 -34.85
C ASP A 1155 -68.72 30.11 -33.94
N ASP A 1156 -68.52 30.60 -32.71
CA ASP A 1156 -69.56 31.03 -31.78
C ASP A 1156 -70.01 32.49 -31.98
N GLY A 1157 -69.39 33.20 -32.93
CA GLY A 1157 -69.63 34.62 -33.22
C GLY A 1157 -68.83 35.59 -32.35
N THR A 1158 -67.94 35.11 -31.47
CA THR A 1158 -67.05 36.00 -30.73
C THR A 1158 -65.98 36.61 -31.64
N VAL A 1159 -65.74 37.92 -31.47
CA VAL A 1159 -64.83 38.71 -32.29
C VAL A 1159 -63.65 39.14 -31.43
N PHE A 1160 -62.43 38.82 -31.87
CA PHE A 1160 -61.20 39.20 -31.19
C PHE A 1160 -60.30 40.02 -32.12
N GLU A 1161 -60.07 41.28 -31.77
CA GLU A 1161 -59.25 42.21 -32.55
C GLU A 1161 -57.84 42.29 -31.97
N PHE A 1162 -56.85 41.85 -32.74
CA PHE A 1162 -55.45 42.10 -32.48
C PHE A 1162 -55.11 43.50 -33.03
N PRO A 1163 -54.68 44.47 -32.20
CA PRO A 1163 -54.22 45.76 -32.70
C PRO A 1163 -52.94 45.58 -33.54
N ALA A 1164 -52.65 46.53 -34.42
CA ALA A 1164 -51.43 46.50 -35.22
C ALA A 1164 -50.17 46.51 -34.33
N TYR A 1165 -49.18 45.69 -34.66
CA TYR A 1165 -47.94 45.56 -33.88
C TYR A 1165 -46.73 45.27 -34.79
N THR A 1166 -45.55 45.72 -34.38
CA THR A 1166 -44.30 45.41 -35.09
C THR A 1166 -43.80 44.01 -34.73
N ALA A 1167 -43.69 43.14 -35.73
CA ALA A 1167 -43.10 41.81 -35.59
C ALA A 1167 -41.67 41.80 -36.16
N PRO A 1168 -40.71 41.09 -35.54
CA PRO A 1168 -39.38 40.92 -36.09
C PRO A 1168 -39.44 40.01 -37.33
N ILE A 1169 -38.80 40.44 -38.42
CA ILE A 1169 -38.52 39.60 -39.59
C ILE A 1169 -37.27 38.79 -39.25
N ASN A 1170 -37.44 37.49 -39.02
CA ASN A 1170 -36.36 36.59 -38.63
C ASN A 1170 -35.93 35.71 -39.81
N GLU A 1171 -34.71 35.89 -40.30
CA GLU A 1171 -34.07 34.95 -41.24
C GLU A 1171 -33.37 33.83 -40.48
N TYR A 1172 -33.44 32.60 -40.98
CA TYR A 1172 -32.66 31.49 -40.45
C TYR A 1172 -31.24 31.52 -41.05
N ARG A 1173 -30.23 31.55 -40.19
CA ARG A 1173 -28.80 31.49 -40.53
C ARG A 1173 -28.24 30.15 -40.08
N GLU A 1174 -27.64 29.41 -40.99
CA GLU A 1174 -26.81 28.24 -40.66
C GLU A 1174 -25.34 28.66 -40.52
N VAL A 1175 -24.65 28.07 -39.54
CA VAL A 1175 -23.24 28.31 -39.23
C VAL A 1175 -22.53 26.98 -39.10
N THR A 1176 -21.51 26.79 -39.94
CA THR A 1176 -20.59 25.64 -39.84
C THR A 1176 -19.77 25.74 -38.56
N GLY A 1177 -19.83 24.70 -37.74
CA GLY A 1177 -19.16 24.59 -36.46
C GLY A 1177 -17.68 24.24 -36.62
N THR A 1178 -16.83 24.72 -35.71
CA THR A 1178 -15.39 24.48 -35.79
C THR A 1178 -14.99 23.00 -35.73
N SER A 1179 -15.84 22.11 -35.19
CA SER A 1179 -15.55 20.68 -35.17
C SER A 1179 -15.50 20.05 -36.57
N THR A 1180 -16.15 20.63 -37.59
CA THR A 1180 -16.07 20.18 -38.99
C THR A 1180 -14.89 20.79 -39.77
N LEU A 1181 -14.12 21.72 -39.17
CA LEU A 1181 -12.93 22.32 -39.78
C LEU A 1181 -11.70 21.40 -39.69
N VAL A 1182 -11.57 20.49 -40.66
CA VAL A 1182 -10.47 19.50 -40.73
C VAL A 1182 -9.20 20.11 -41.36
N GLU A 1183 -8.57 21.04 -40.64
CA GLU A 1183 -7.29 21.63 -41.04
C GLU A 1183 -6.07 20.93 -40.39
N GLY A 1184 -5.32 20.19 -41.20
CA GLY A 1184 -4.13 19.46 -40.73
C GLY A 1184 -3.09 20.33 -40.01
N ARG A 1185 -2.48 19.76 -38.97
CA ARG A 1185 -1.46 20.39 -38.13
C ARG A 1185 -0.12 19.67 -38.30
N LYS A 1186 0.94 20.44 -38.51
CA LYS A 1186 2.33 19.96 -38.42
C LYS A 1186 2.97 20.55 -37.17
N HIS A 1187 3.90 19.80 -36.58
CA HIS A 1187 4.58 20.22 -35.38
C HIS A 1187 6.01 19.68 -35.36
N ARG A 1188 6.99 20.47 -34.92
CA ARG A 1188 8.40 20.07 -34.84
C ARG A 1188 8.98 20.25 -33.43
N SER A 1189 9.43 19.15 -32.82
CA SER A 1189 10.07 19.16 -31.50
C SER A 1189 11.47 18.56 -31.47
N ASP A 1190 12.25 18.92 -30.45
CA ASP A 1190 13.48 18.25 -30.01
C ASP A 1190 13.20 17.16 -28.96
N ALA A 1191 14.23 16.39 -28.61
CA ALA A 1191 14.22 15.47 -27.48
C ALA A 1191 15.65 15.38 -26.91
N ASP A 1192 15.83 15.80 -25.65
CA ASP A 1192 17.08 15.70 -24.90
C ASP A 1192 16.83 14.85 -23.65
N MET A 1193 17.60 13.77 -23.46
CA MET A 1193 17.36 12.75 -22.44
C MET A 1193 18.62 12.45 -21.62
N HIS A 1194 18.46 12.35 -20.31
CA HIS A 1194 19.44 11.85 -19.35
C HIS A 1194 18.94 10.52 -18.79
N SER A 1195 19.86 9.64 -18.40
CA SER A 1195 19.52 8.49 -17.57
C SER A 1195 20.65 8.15 -16.60
N ILE A 1196 20.28 7.67 -15.41
CA ILE A 1196 21.17 7.04 -14.44
C ILE A 1196 20.75 5.58 -14.34
N ARG A 1197 21.69 4.65 -14.47
CA ARG A 1197 21.42 3.20 -14.53
C ARG A 1197 22.36 2.44 -13.61
N ILE A 1198 21.84 1.39 -12.98
CA ILE A 1198 22.61 0.37 -12.29
C ILE A 1198 22.31 -0.96 -12.99
N GLY A 1199 23.35 -1.71 -13.32
CA GLY A 1199 23.21 -2.96 -14.05
C GLY A 1199 24.19 -4.02 -13.59
N ILE A 1200 23.95 -5.24 -14.07
CA ILE A 1200 24.74 -6.42 -13.77
C ILE A 1200 25.15 -7.03 -15.12
N SER A 1201 26.43 -7.32 -15.33
CA SER A 1201 26.92 -8.05 -16.52
C SER A 1201 27.47 -9.42 -16.14
N TYR A 1202 27.34 -10.39 -17.04
CA TYR A 1202 28.05 -11.66 -17.02
C TYR A 1202 29.03 -11.71 -18.20
N HIS A 1203 30.28 -12.11 -17.93
CA HIS A 1203 31.37 -12.20 -18.90
C HIS A 1203 31.66 -13.68 -19.26
N PHE A 1204 32.02 -13.95 -20.51
CA PHE A 1204 32.09 -15.32 -21.09
C PHE A 1204 33.50 -15.89 -21.22
#